data_AF-A0A7W0JHB1-F1
#
_entry.id   AF-A0A7W0JHB1-F1
#
_cell.length_a   1.000
_cell.length_b   1.000
_cell.length_c   1.000
_cell.angle_alpha   90.00
_cell.angle_beta   90.00
_cell.angle_gamma   90.00
#
_symmetry.space_group_name_H-M   'P 1'
#
loop_
_entity.id
_entity.type
_entity.pdbx_description
1 polymer ?
#
loop_
_entity_poly.entity_id
_entity_poly.type
_entity_poly.pdbx_seq_one_letter_code
_entity_poly.pdbx_strand_id
1 'polypeptide(L)'
;MMSLAAPASPRVAFLTTLVLACLCAASGFAPGRSGAGLPHAAAAARAAESHHLRKLALTTKDLVVDSHTQTIYVSVPSSVGAGGNSITPINAQTGTPGQPVFVGSEPGDLAIADGGEAVYAVLEGANAVRRFDTQTQTAGVQFNLGNDSFSGPVTPRQIKVAPGNPETVAVQGGGSMFDSRLFIFDNGVRRGNSLASAAQQLEFSASATRLYSSNSNTSVLREIIGLQRINLTPTGPSNDGNPSQVPVITGEIKFDNGRLYAASGHVYNPETGALLGQFTAPDFAFHKTTVVPDSAVSRVYFVSVSCCNGTPKITLRAFDMNTFAEIGSIEIPDAAGTPTSLVRWGANGLAFRNANKVYLLQHNLIGGTSPTFTPAPTPAPPTVSLRGRITDFNGGAGGVGVALSGSLTTSTTTDTEGNFTIPGVGICDVVTVTPSKPTYTFGPASVEVLNPVVQPSLNITAFPRAFSLSQSQSFISENFNHVRFNVSRQGDLSVAAAVDYETSDGTAVSRSDYTAAFGTLRFAPGEASKPIDILITNDVLVEGFESFILTLRNPTDGFILHPTFATVFITVSDNDTQAPTTSPLQDAQFFVRRHYHDFLNRDPSSDIAGLNFWAGQITACESEPDPQKKADCLADRRTNVSAAFFLSIEFQQTGYLVHRFYTASYPDSPARPKGLPRLAEFLRDTQEVGRGVVVGVGDWTRQLEENKQSFALAWVERPEFLAQHSSALTAGQFVDALFANSGAVPAANERAAAIAAFGAGGTEGRARALSSVAESGSVYNRQYNSAFVLMQYFGYMRRNPNDAPDTDYRGYQFWLGKLDEFSLPGEDVRNESVAFARARRAEMVKAFIVSLEYAARFGPTNFDISR
;
A
#
# COMPACT_ATOMS: atom_id res chain seq x y z
N MET A 1 -19.28 -46.83 28.92
CA MET A 1 -20.31 -47.73 28.35
C MET A 1 -21.53 -46.91 27.99
N MET A 2 -22.06 -47.14 26.78
CA MET A 2 -23.42 -46.86 26.30
C MET A 2 -23.93 -45.42 26.16
N SER A 3 -23.95 -45.03 24.89
CA SER A 3 -24.84 -44.08 24.21
C SER A 3 -26.33 -44.39 24.40
N LEU A 4 -27.18 -43.35 24.41
CA LEU A 4 -28.56 -43.27 23.86
C LEU A 4 -29.01 -41.80 23.98
N ALA A 5 -29.05 -41.04 22.88
CA ALA A 5 -30.22 -40.81 21.99
C ALA A 5 -31.09 -39.61 22.40
N ALA A 6 -31.15 -38.62 21.49
CA ALA A 6 -32.06 -37.46 21.44
C ALA A 6 -33.52 -37.91 21.12
N PRO A 7 -34.58 -37.06 20.98
CA PRO A 7 -34.60 -35.75 20.30
C PRO A 7 -35.60 -34.67 20.80
N ALA A 8 -35.42 -33.41 20.37
CA ALA A 8 -36.52 -32.49 20.00
C ALA A 8 -35.97 -31.21 19.33
N SER A 9 -36.35 -31.02 18.08
CA SER A 9 -36.41 -29.76 17.32
C SER A 9 -37.91 -29.46 17.10
N PRO A 10 -38.41 -28.25 16.73
CA PRO A 10 -38.03 -27.65 15.45
C PRO A 10 -38.26 -26.12 15.20
N ARG A 11 -37.71 -25.69 14.03
CA ARG A 11 -38.18 -24.64 13.08
C ARG A 11 -37.91 -23.19 13.47
N VAL A 12 -37.34 -22.35 12.59
CA VAL A 12 -37.84 -21.96 11.24
C VAL A 12 -36.61 -21.49 10.41
N ALA A 13 -36.28 -22.16 9.28
CA ALA A 13 -36.55 -21.78 7.87
C ALA A 13 -35.63 -20.67 7.34
N PHE A 14 -35.11 -20.61 6.11
CA PHE A 14 -35.06 -21.38 4.84
C PHE A 14 -34.11 -20.47 4.00
N LEU A 15 -33.21 -20.87 3.10
CA LEU A 15 -33.44 -21.51 1.79
C LEU A 15 -32.05 -21.80 1.16
N THR A 16 -31.70 -23.09 1.10
CA THR A 16 -31.36 -23.89 -0.11
C THR A 16 -30.51 -23.35 -1.28
N THR A 17 -29.33 -24.00 -1.42
CA THR A 17 -28.79 -24.82 -2.55
C THR A 17 -28.60 -24.19 -3.96
N LEU A 18 -27.57 -24.54 -4.76
CA LEU A 18 -27.16 -25.89 -5.13
C LEU A 18 -25.77 -25.94 -5.82
N VAL A 19 -24.86 -26.75 -5.25
CA VAL A 19 -23.97 -27.77 -5.85
C VAL A 19 -23.57 -27.66 -7.35
N LEU A 20 -22.27 -27.66 -7.64
CA LEU A 20 -21.69 -28.65 -8.57
C LEU A 20 -20.22 -28.98 -8.29
N ALA A 21 -19.96 -30.28 -8.37
CA ALA A 21 -18.77 -31.00 -7.93
C ALA A 21 -17.62 -30.95 -8.95
N CYS A 22 -16.39 -31.07 -8.46
CA CYS A 22 -15.22 -31.41 -9.27
C CYS A 22 -14.87 -32.88 -9.04
N LEU A 23 -15.19 -33.75 -10.01
CA LEU A 23 -14.73 -35.13 -10.09
C LEU A 23 -14.24 -35.39 -11.52
N CYS A 24 -12.94 -35.69 -11.67
CA CYS A 24 -12.40 -36.43 -12.81
C CYS A 24 -11.42 -37.50 -12.30
N ALA A 25 -11.78 -38.76 -12.49
CA ALA A 25 -10.94 -39.96 -12.43
C ALA A 25 -11.66 -41.01 -13.30
N ALA A 26 -11.08 -41.93 -14.08
CA ALA A 26 -9.72 -42.39 -14.39
C ALA A 26 -9.80 -43.13 -15.75
N SER A 27 -8.75 -43.36 -16.54
CA SER A 27 -7.74 -44.44 -16.39
C SER A 27 -6.86 -44.48 -17.67
N GLY A 28 -5.58 -44.89 -17.67
CA GLY A 28 -4.85 -45.56 -16.59
C GLY A 28 -3.31 -45.60 -16.74
N PHE A 29 -2.70 -45.95 -15.59
CA PHE A 29 -1.49 -46.75 -15.29
C PHE A 29 -0.24 -46.69 -16.19
N ALA A 30 1.03 -46.67 -15.73
CA ALA A 30 1.79 -46.47 -14.46
C ALA A 30 3.29 -46.78 -14.81
N PRO A 31 4.28 -46.80 -13.88
CA PRO A 31 4.83 -45.73 -13.04
C PRO A 31 6.38 -45.60 -13.11
N GLY A 32 6.94 -44.53 -12.53
CA GLY A 32 8.38 -44.43 -12.22
C GLY A 32 8.75 -43.16 -11.45
N ARG A 33 9.20 -43.33 -10.19
CA ARG A 33 9.53 -42.28 -9.20
C ARG A 33 10.80 -41.47 -9.54
N SER A 34 10.83 -40.22 -9.07
CA SER A 34 11.87 -39.59 -8.20
C SER A 34 12.41 -38.22 -8.67
N GLY A 35 12.50 -37.28 -7.72
CA GLY A 35 13.58 -36.28 -7.62
C GLY A 35 13.40 -34.94 -8.33
N ALA A 36 12.87 -33.95 -7.62
CA ALA A 36 12.91 -32.54 -7.98
C ALA A 36 14.27 -31.89 -7.64
N GLY A 37 14.62 -30.81 -8.35
CA GLY A 37 15.51 -29.76 -7.83
C GLY A 37 16.50 -29.16 -8.82
N LEU A 38 16.03 -28.24 -9.68
CA LEU A 38 16.84 -27.32 -10.51
C LEU A 38 17.31 -26.09 -9.70
N PRO A 39 18.45 -25.47 -10.05
CA PRO A 39 18.70 -24.06 -9.78
C PRO A 39 18.81 -23.19 -11.03
N HIS A 40 18.27 -21.97 -10.89
CA HIS A 40 18.77 -20.65 -11.31
C HIS A 40 18.88 -20.21 -12.79
N ALA A 41 18.12 -19.13 -13.04
CA ALA A 41 18.48 -17.85 -13.68
C ALA A 41 18.62 -17.75 -15.22
N ALA A 42 17.79 -16.89 -15.82
CA ALA A 42 18.25 -15.65 -16.47
C ALA A 42 17.05 -14.79 -16.93
N ALA A 43 17.14 -13.48 -16.65
CA ALA A 43 16.23 -12.44 -17.11
C ALA A 43 16.43 -12.12 -18.60
N ALA A 44 15.37 -11.67 -19.27
CA ALA A 44 15.46 -10.92 -20.52
C ALA A 44 14.38 -9.83 -20.57
N ALA A 45 14.83 -8.60 -20.80
CA ALA A 45 14.05 -7.38 -20.96
C ALA A 45 13.06 -7.45 -22.15
N ARG A 46 11.92 -6.74 -22.07
CA ARG A 46 11.02 -6.53 -23.22
C ARG A 46 10.68 -5.04 -23.36
N ALA A 47 11.02 -4.50 -24.52
CA ALA A 47 10.85 -3.10 -24.94
C ALA A 47 9.37 -2.71 -25.12
N ALA A 48 9.06 -1.42 -24.97
CA ALA A 48 7.75 -0.84 -25.23
C ALA A 48 7.33 -1.02 -26.71
N GLU A 49 6.19 -1.65 -26.96
CA GLU A 49 5.57 -1.71 -28.30
C GLU A 49 4.72 -0.45 -28.53
N SER A 50 5.06 0.37 -29.55
CA SER A 50 4.25 1.53 -29.96
C SER A 50 3.24 1.14 -31.06
N HIS A 51 1.94 1.32 -30.82
CA HIS A 51 0.95 1.39 -31.92
C HIS A 51 0.91 2.82 -32.46
N HIS A 52 1.06 2.99 -33.77
CA HIS A 52 0.85 4.27 -34.44
C HIS A 52 -0.60 4.34 -34.94
N LEU A 53 -1.44 5.13 -34.26
CA LEU A 53 -2.81 5.42 -34.70
C LEU A 53 -2.88 6.84 -35.28
N ARG A 54 -3.22 6.97 -36.57
CA ARG A 54 -3.54 8.25 -37.22
C ARG A 54 -5.05 8.37 -37.39
N LYS A 55 -5.62 9.51 -37.00
CA LYS A 55 -7.05 9.82 -37.15
C LYS A 55 -7.19 10.95 -38.15
N LEU A 56 -7.90 10.71 -39.24
CA LEU A 56 -8.20 11.70 -40.26
C LEU A 56 -9.65 12.14 -40.07
N ALA A 57 -9.84 13.43 -39.78
CA ALA A 57 -11.16 14.06 -39.70
C ALA A 57 -11.72 14.26 -41.11
N LEU A 58 -12.00 13.15 -41.78
CA LEU A 58 -12.50 13.09 -43.14
C LEU A 58 -13.78 12.27 -43.14
N THR A 59 -14.90 12.93 -43.43
CA THR A 59 -16.18 12.26 -43.64
C THR A 59 -16.13 11.52 -44.97
N THR A 60 -16.28 10.21 -44.91
CA THR A 60 -16.30 9.33 -46.10
C THR A 60 -17.60 8.53 -46.16
N LYS A 61 -17.84 7.75 -47.21
CA LYS A 61 -18.87 6.70 -47.21
C LYS A 61 -18.28 5.31 -47.20
N ASP A 62 -17.15 5.12 -47.86
CA ASP A 62 -16.41 3.86 -47.91
C ASP A 62 -14.90 4.05 -48.12
N LEU A 63 -14.12 2.99 -47.99
CA LEU A 63 -12.68 2.97 -48.27
C LEU A 63 -12.21 1.63 -48.86
N VAL A 64 -11.23 1.70 -49.76
CA VAL A 64 -10.51 0.55 -50.33
C VAL A 64 -9.01 0.80 -50.34
N VAL A 65 -8.22 -0.26 -50.39
CA VAL A 65 -6.75 -0.18 -50.41
C VAL A 65 -6.19 -0.77 -51.68
N ASP A 66 -5.29 -0.03 -52.32
CA ASP A 66 -4.38 -0.57 -53.32
C ASP A 66 -3.19 -1.20 -52.60
N SER A 67 -3.12 -2.53 -52.62
CA SER A 67 -2.07 -3.30 -51.97
C SER A 67 -0.70 -3.14 -52.65
N HIS A 68 -0.62 -2.64 -53.88
CA HIS A 68 0.64 -2.42 -54.60
C HIS A 68 1.27 -1.09 -54.22
N THR A 69 0.47 -0.02 -54.24
CA THR A 69 0.96 1.34 -53.95
C THR A 69 0.80 1.73 -52.49
N GLN A 70 0.07 0.94 -51.70
CA GLN A 70 -0.31 1.25 -50.32
C GLN A 70 -1.11 2.56 -50.20
N THR A 71 -1.87 2.89 -51.25
CA THR A 71 -2.78 4.03 -51.27
C THR A 71 -4.16 3.59 -50.84
N ILE A 72 -4.76 4.31 -49.88
CA ILE A 72 -6.14 4.12 -49.47
C ILE A 72 -7.00 5.12 -50.24
N TYR A 73 -7.96 4.64 -51.02
CA TYR A 73 -8.93 5.48 -51.70
C TYR A 73 -10.21 5.56 -50.89
N VAL A 74 -10.72 6.77 -50.69
CA VAL A 74 -11.96 6.99 -49.95
C VAL A 74 -12.99 7.76 -50.77
N SER A 75 -14.26 7.43 -50.60
CA SER A 75 -15.37 8.15 -51.22
C SER A 75 -15.84 9.28 -50.31
N VAL A 76 -15.86 10.50 -50.83
CA VAL A 76 -16.19 11.70 -50.05
C VAL A 76 -17.56 12.24 -50.51
N PRO A 77 -18.59 12.22 -49.64
CA PRO A 77 -19.95 12.60 -50.01
C PRO A 77 -20.08 14.11 -50.28
N SER A 78 -21.22 14.52 -50.85
CA SER A 78 -21.52 15.93 -51.14
C SER A 78 -21.56 16.80 -49.87
N SER A 79 -21.89 16.21 -48.71
CA SER A 79 -22.02 16.90 -47.42
C SER A 79 -20.72 17.53 -46.90
N VAL A 80 -19.55 17.15 -47.45
CA VAL A 80 -18.26 17.75 -47.09
C VAL A 80 -18.07 19.14 -47.69
N GLY A 81 -18.84 19.51 -48.74
CA GLY A 81 -18.72 20.80 -49.41
C GLY A 81 -17.50 20.85 -50.32
N ALA A 82 -16.53 21.73 -50.03
CA ALA A 82 -15.31 21.85 -50.83
C ALA A 82 -14.49 20.55 -50.77
N GLY A 83 -14.30 19.89 -51.92
CA GLY A 83 -13.68 18.57 -52.00
C GLY A 83 -14.64 17.39 -51.85
N GLY A 84 -15.94 17.62 -51.67
CA GLY A 84 -16.98 16.57 -51.73
C GLY A 84 -17.26 16.08 -53.15
N ASN A 85 -18.12 15.07 -53.28
CA ASN A 85 -18.41 14.39 -54.56
C ASN A 85 -17.16 13.82 -55.26
N SER A 86 -16.21 13.35 -54.46
CA SER A 86 -14.88 12.99 -54.93
C SER A 86 -14.42 11.61 -54.46
N ILE A 87 -13.40 11.09 -55.13
CA ILE A 87 -12.49 10.10 -54.56
C ILE A 87 -11.23 10.84 -54.12
N THR A 88 -10.79 10.61 -52.89
CA THR A 88 -9.57 11.19 -52.35
C THR A 88 -8.56 10.08 -52.03
N PRO A 89 -7.36 10.06 -52.64
CA PRO A 89 -6.31 9.13 -52.24
C PRO A 89 -5.68 9.56 -50.91
N ILE A 90 -5.32 8.60 -50.07
CA ILE A 90 -4.63 8.80 -48.80
C ILE A 90 -3.41 7.89 -48.80
N ASN A 91 -2.22 8.47 -48.63
CA ASN A 91 -1.02 7.66 -48.48
C ASN A 91 -1.09 6.93 -47.12
N ALA A 92 -1.14 5.59 -47.12
CA ALA A 92 -1.43 4.84 -45.89
C ALA A 92 -0.34 4.97 -44.82
N GLN A 93 0.93 5.12 -45.22
CA GLN A 93 2.06 5.29 -44.28
C GLN A 93 2.03 6.65 -43.59
N THR A 94 1.75 7.73 -44.32
CA THR A 94 1.80 9.11 -43.81
C THR A 94 0.43 9.65 -43.37
N GLY A 95 -0.66 9.01 -43.77
CA GLY A 95 -2.02 9.53 -43.55
C GLY A 95 -2.31 10.85 -44.26
N THR A 96 -1.45 11.28 -45.20
CA THR A 96 -1.64 12.55 -45.90
C THR A 96 -2.67 12.37 -47.01
N PRO A 97 -3.79 13.13 -47.01
CA PRO A 97 -4.73 13.12 -48.12
C PRO A 97 -4.09 13.81 -49.34
N GLY A 98 -4.25 13.21 -50.51
CA GLY A 98 -3.92 13.79 -51.80
C GLY A 98 -5.03 14.70 -52.32
N GLN A 99 -4.95 15.05 -53.61
CA GLN A 99 -5.94 15.91 -54.25
C GLN A 99 -7.28 15.18 -54.43
N PRO A 100 -8.41 15.73 -53.94
CA PRO A 100 -9.74 15.18 -54.20
C PRO A 100 -10.09 15.27 -55.69
N VAL A 101 -10.51 14.16 -56.29
CA VAL A 101 -10.90 14.11 -57.71
C VAL A 101 -12.41 13.93 -57.81
N PHE A 102 -13.10 14.88 -58.43
CA PHE A 102 -14.54 14.80 -58.64
C PHE A 102 -14.91 13.57 -59.50
N VAL A 103 -15.79 12.71 -58.98
CA VAL A 103 -16.21 11.48 -59.68
C VAL A 103 -17.69 11.47 -60.05
N GLY A 104 -18.52 12.25 -59.35
CA GLY A 104 -19.96 12.34 -59.58
C GLY A 104 -20.74 12.58 -58.29
N SER A 105 -22.06 12.74 -58.42
CA SER A 105 -22.92 13.10 -57.27
C SER A 105 -23.06 11.95 -56.28
N GLU A 106 -22.71 12.22 -55.03
CA GLU A 106 -22.90 11.36 -53.87
C GLU A 106 -22.22 9.98 -53.99
N PRO A 107 -20.86 9.94 -54.05
CA PRO A 107 -20.11 8.70 -54.14
C PRO A 107 -20.21 7.90 -52.83
N GLY A 108 -20.56 6.61 -52.94
CA GLY A 108 -20.82 5.67 -51.85
C GLY A 108 -19.80 4.53 -51.78
N ASP A 109 -20.30 3.30 -51.88
CA ASP A 109 -19.51 2.06 -51.86
C ASP A 109 -18.42 2.04 -52.95
N LEU A 110 -17.25 1.50 -52.60
CA LEU A 110 -16.06 1.43 -53.45
C LEU A 110 -15.64 -0.03 -53.65
N ALA A 111 -15.14 -0.33 -54.85
CA ALA A 111 -14.43 -1.58 -55.11
C ALA A 111 -13.19 -1.31 -55.96
N ILE A 112 -12.10 -1.98 -55.64
CA ILE A 112 -10.82 -1.85 -56.36
C ILE A 112 -10.52 -3.14 -57.12
N ALA A 113 -9.93 -3.01 -58.31
CA ALA A 113 -9.38 -4.13 -59.04
C ALA A 113 -8.14 -4.70 -58.34
N ASP A 114 -7.93 -6.02 -58.38
CA ASP A 114 -6.82 -6.68 -57.68
C ASP A 114 -5.46 -6.08 -58.05
N GLY A 115 -5.23 -5.68 -59.31
CA GLY A 115 -3.99 -5.08 -59.79
C GLY A 115 -3.81 -3.59 -59.42
N GLY A 116 -4.80 -3.00 -58.74
CA GLY A 116 -4.79 -1.61 -58.30
C GLY A 116 -5.01 -0.58 -59.42
N GLU A 117 -5.27 -0.99 -60.67
CA GLU A 117 -5.38 -0.14 -61.86
C GLU A 117 -6.67 0.70 -61.92
N ALA A 118 -7.73 0.30 -61.22
CA ALA A 118 -9.01 0.97 -61.24
C ALA A 118 -9.76 0.84 -59.91
N VAL A 119 -10.38 1.94 -59.48
CA VAL A 119 -11.39 1.95 -58.41
C VAL A 119 -12.74 2.27 -59.03
N TYR A 120 -13.78 1.52 -58.68
CA TYR A 120 -15.16 1.82 -59.07
C TYR A 120 -15.92 2.38 -57.88
N ALA A 121 -16.65 3.47 -58.11
CA ALA A 121 -17.50 4.10 -57.12
C ALA A 121 -18.97 4.03 -57.53
N VAL A 122 -19.81 3.62 -56.58
CA VAL A 122 -21.26 3.81 -56.65
C VAL A 122 -21.58 5.29 -56.51
N LEU A 123 -22.43 5.82 -57.38
CA LEU A 123 -22.93 7.20 -57.33
C LEU A 123 -24.43 7.18 -57.03
N GLU A 124 -24.79 7.33 -55.76
CA GLU A 124 -26.19 7.29 -55.31
C GLU A 124 -27.01 8.44 -55.92
N GLY A 125 -26.41 9.64 -55.99
CA GLY A 125 -27.08 10.83 -56.52
C GLY A 125 -27.22 10.84 -58.03
N ALA A 126 -26.39 10.05 -58.75
CA ALA A 126 -26.42 9.95 -60.21
C ALA A 126 -27.08 8.66 -60.73
N ASN A 127 -27.48 7.74 -59.85
CA ASN A 127 -27.99 6.40 -60.20
C ASN A 127 -27.05 5.64 -61.15
N ALA A 128 -25.74 5.76 -60.91
CA ALA A 128 -24.70 5.27 -61.81
C ALA A 128 -23.50 4.73 -61.05
N VAL A 129 -22.60 4.06 -61.78
CA VAL A 129 -21.27 3.67 -61.33
C VAL A 129 -20.25 4.44 -62.13
N ARG A 130 -19.16 4.86 -61.49
CA ARG A 130 -18.04 5.55 -62.13
C ARG A 130 -16.75 4.78 -61.91
N ARG A 131 -16.02 4.50 -63.00
CA ARG A 131 -14.62 4.04 -62.96
C ARG A 131 -13.70 5.23 -62.65
N PHE A 132 -12.71 5.03 -61.81
CA PHE A 132 -11.64 5.96 -61.49
C PHE A 132 -10.30 5.28 -61.78
N ASP A 133 -9.49 5.92 -62.61
CA ASP A 133 -8.19 5.41 -63.02
C ASP A 133 -7.13 5.85 -62.00
N THR A 134 -6.51 4.87 -61.32
CA THR A 134 -5.63 5.14 -60.17
C THR A 134 -4.27 5.69 -60.58
N GLN A 135 -3.77 5.32 -61.76
CA GLN A 135 -2.47 5.77 -62.26
C GLN A 135 -2.52 7.22 -62.69
N THR A 136 -3.56 7.60 -63.43
CA THR A 136 -3.75 8.98 -63.90
C THR A 136 -4.47 9.87 -62.89
N GLN A 137 -5.10 9.27 -61.86
CA GLN A 137 -5.99 9.93 -60.91
C GLN A 137 -7.12 10.72 -61.60
N THR A 138 -7.76 10.10 -62.59
CA THR A 138 -8.85 10.73 -63.36
C THR A 138 -10.14 9.92 -63.33
N ALA A 139 -11.28 10.61 -63.47
CA ALA A 139 -12.58 9.97 -63.61
C ALA A 139 -12.73 9.36 -65.02
N GLY A 140 -12.96 8.06 -65.10
CA GLY A 140 -13.16 7.28 -66.31
C GLY A 140 -14.64 7.12 -66.68
N VAL A 141 -15.00 5.97 -67.27
CA VAL A 141 -16.36 5.71 -67.77
C VAL A 141 -17.40 5.75 -66.64
N GLN A 142 -18.54 6.38 -66.90
CA GLN A 142 -19.74 6.32 -66.06
C GLN A 142 -20.83 5.53 -66.79
N PHE A 143 -21.53 4.65 -66.08
CA PHE A 143 -22.61 3.84 -66.63
C PHE A 143 -23.74 3.64 -65.61
N ASN A 144 -24.98 3.58 -66.10
CA ASN A 144 -26.17 3.51 -65.27
C ASN A 144 -26.67 2.06 -65.16
N LEU A 145 -27.41 1.75 -64.09
CA LEU A 145 -27.98 0.40 -63.90
C LEU A 145 -29.23 0.13 -64.75
N GLY A 146 -29.74 1.18 -65.39
CA GLY A 146 -31.00 1.21 -66.13
C GLY A 146 -32.15 1.70 -65.27
N ASN A 147 -33.36 1.49 -65.77
CA ASN A 147 -34.60 1.84 -65.08
C ASN A 147 -35.37 0.57 -64.73
N ASP A 148 -35.98 0.56 -63.55
CA ASP A 148 -37.03 -0.38 -63.20
C ASP A 148 -38.38 0.19 -63.63
N SER A 149 -39.25 -0.68 -64.17
CA SER A 149 -40.53 -0.27 -64.76
C SER A 149 -41.51 0.35 -63.76
N PHE A 150 -41.31 0.13 -62.45
CA PHE A 150 -42.19 0.62 -61.40
C PHE A 150 -41.55 1.73 -60.56
N SER A 151 -40.26 1.62 -60.28
CA SER A 151 -39.55 2.48 -59.31
C SER A 151 -38.63 3.54 -59.92
N GLY A 152 -38.48 3.57 -61.25
CA GLY A 152 -37.66 4.56 -61.95
C GLY A 152 -36.18 4.17 -62.02
N PRO A 153 -35.24 5.14 -62.07
CA PRO A 153 -33.81 4.85 -62.13
C PRO A 153 -33.34 3.93 -61.01
N VAL A 154 -32.58 2.90 -61.35
CA VAL A 154 -32.05 1.94 -60.37
C VAL A 154 -30.86 2.57 -59.66
N THR A 155 -31.00 2.85 -58.37
CA THR A 155 -29.91 3.38 -57.54
C THR A 155 -28.95 2.25 -57.15
N PRO A 156 -27.65 2.33 -57.51
CA PRO A 156 -26.65 1.38 -57.04
C PRO A 156 -26.39 1.56 -55.54
N ARG A 157 -26.07 0.46 -54.85
CA ARG A 157 -25.84 0.44 -53.38
C ARG A 157 -24.54 -0.24 -52.99
N GLN A 158 -24.21 -1.37 -53.61
CA GLN A 158 -22.98 -2.12 -53.34
C GLN A 158 -22.32 -2.55 -54.65
N ILE A 159 -20.99 -2.57 -54.68
CA ILE A 159 -20.19 -2.96 -55.84
C ILE A 159 -19.02 -3.87 -55.43
N LYS A 160 -18.66 -4.81 -56.30
CA LYS A 160 -17.45 -5.63 -56.20
C LYS A 160 -16.82 -5.79 -57.58
N VAL A 161 -15.49 -5.78 -57.66
CA VAL A 161 -14.73 -6.08 -58.89
C VAL A 161 -14.41 -7.57 -58.92
N ALA A 162 -14.50 -8.20 -60.09
CA ALA A 162 -14.19 -9.62 -60.25
C ALA A 162 -12.67 -9.86 -60.14
N PRO A 163 -12.23 -10.86 -59.33
CA PRO A 163 -10.81 -11.14 -59.17
C PRO A 163 -10.10 -11.47 -60.48
N GLY A 164 -8.94 -10.86 -60.70
CA GLY A 164 -8.16 -11.01 -61.94
C GLY A 164 -8.84 -10.51 -63.22
N ASN A 165 -10.00 -9.84 -63.13
CA ASN A 165 -10.71 -9.26 -64.27
C ASN A 165 -11.24 -7.85 -63.93
N PRO A 166 -10.40 -6.80 -64.08
CA PRO A 166 -10.70 -5.44 -63.63
C PRO A 166 -11.88 -4.76 -64.34
N GLU A 167 -12.28 -5.30 -65.49
CA GLU A 167 -13.38 -4.75 -66.29
C GLU A 167 -14.74 -5.34 -65.90
N THR A 168 -14.77 -6.45 -65.17
CA THR A 168 -16.01 -7.07 -64.73
C THR A 168 -16.37 -6.63 -63.31
N VAL A 169 -17.55 -6.02 -63.15
CA VAL A 169 -18.07 -5.62 -61.83
C VAL A 169 -19.45 -6.23 -61.56
N ALA A 170 -19.67 -6.63 -60.32
CA ALA A 170 -20.95 -7.02 -59.78
C ALA A 170 -21.54 -5.86 -59.00
N VAL A 171 -22.72 -5.38 -59.40
CA VAL A 171 -23.36 -4.20 -58.81
C VAL A 171 -24.74 -4.57 -58.32
N GLN A 172 -25.00 -4.32 -57.04
CA GLN A 172 -26.32 -4.43 -56.46
C GLN A 172 -26.99 -3.06 -56.44
N GLY A 173 -28.27 -3.00 -56.84
CA GLY A 173 -29.07 -1.77 -56.79
C GLY A 173 -30.56 -2.03 -56.91
N GLY A 174 -31.38 -1.03 -56.61
CA GLY A 174 -32.83 -1.15 -56.65
C GLY A 174 -33.54 0.17 -56.41
N GLY A 175 -34.75 0.34 -56.95
CA GLY A 175 -35.53 1.57 -56.78
C GLY A 175 -36.35 1.62 -55.47
N SER A 176 -36.44 0.53 -54.71
CA SER A 176 -36.97 0.53 -53.34
C SER A 176 -36.19 -0.43 -52.43
N MET A 177 -36.42 -0.40 -51.12
CA MET A 177 -35.78 -1.32 -50.17
C MET A 177 -36.23 -2.79 -50.33
N PHE A 178 -37.30 -3.05 -51.09
CA PHE A 178 -37.89 -4.38 -51.27
C PHE A 178 -37.67 -4.98 -52.68
N ASP A 179 -37.09 -4.22 -53.62
CA ASP A 179 -36.78 -4.67 -54.98
C ASP A 179 -35.32 -4.34 -55.33
N SER A 180 -34.40 -5.05 -54.69
CA SER A 180 -32.97 -4.98 -54.99
C SER A 180 -32.57 -6.11 -55.94
N ARG A 181 -31.72 -5.81 -56.92
CA ARG A 181 -31.27 -6.72 -57.97
C ARG A 181 -29.75 -6.66 -58.12
N LEU A 182 -29.17 -7.80 -58.46
CA LEU A 182 -27.77 -7.93 -58.83
C LEU A 182 -27.62 -7.86 -60.34
N PHE A 183 -26.69 -7.02 -60.79
CA PHE A 183 -26.32 -6.81 -62.19
C PHE A 183 -24.83 -7.07 -62.37
N ILE A 184 -24.43 -7.58 -63.53
CA ILE A 184 -23.03 -7.75 -63.91
C ILE A 184 -22.74 -6.84 -65.09
N PHE A 185 -21.62 -6.12 -65.04
CA PHE A 185 -21.15 -5.27 -66.11
C PHE A 185 -19.74 -5.69 -66.53
N ASP A 186 -19.45 -5.60 -67.82
CA ASP A 186 -18.12 -5.73 -68.39
C ASP A 186 -17.77 -4.43 -69.11
N ASN A 187 -16.70 -3.75 -68.68
CA ASN A 187 -16.26 -2.46 -69.23
C ASN A 187 -17.41 -1.44 -69.32
N GLY A 188 -18.25 -1.38 -68.27
CA GLY A 188 -19.43 -0.52 -68.20
C GLY A 188 -20.66 -0.97 -69.00
N VAL A 189 -20.60 -2.11 -69.70
CA VAL A 189 -21.72 -2.68 -70.47
C VAL A 189 -22.41 -3.76 -69.65
N ARG A 190 -23.74 -3.64 -69.45
CA ARG A 190 -24.53 -4.58 -68.65
C ARG A 190 -24.71 -5.93 -69.36
N ARG A 191 -24.51 -7.05 -68.65
CA ARG A 191 -24.97 -8.38 -69.09
C ARG A 191 -26.50 -8.45 -69.02
N GLY A 192 -27.13 -9.20 -69.92
CA GLY A 192 -28.58 -9.16 -70.13
C GLY A 192 -29.44 -9.48 -68.90
N ASN A 193 -29.10 -10.54 -68.16
CA ASN A 193 -29.83 -11.01 -67.00
C ASN A 193 -29.50 -10.18 -65.74
N SER A 194 -30.48 -10.09 -64.85
CA SER A 194 -30.32 -9.62 -63.48
C SER A 194 -30.93 -10.63 -62.52
N LEU A 195 -30.42 -10.68 -61.30
CA LEU A 195 -30.88 -11.63 -60.29
C LEU A 195 -31.57 -10.89 -59.15
N ALA A 196 -32.81 -11.26 -58.82
CA ALA A 196 -33.49 -10.73 -57.63
C ALA A 196 -32.67 -11.05 -56.39
N SER A 197 -32.39 -10.03 -55.59
CA SER A 197 -31.39 -10.12 -54.53
C SER A 197 -31.86 -9.36 -53.29
N ALA A 198 -32.16 -10.10 -52.24
CA ALA A 198 -32.24 -9.55 -50.88
C ALA A 198 -30.84 -9.50 -50.23
N ALA A 199 -29.76 -9.45 -51.04
CA ALA A 199 -28.41 -9.50 -50.50
C ALA A 199 -28.15 -8.29 -49.61
N GLN A 200 -27.67 -8.54 -48.40
CA GLN A 200 -27.16 -7.46 -47.55
C GLN A 200 -25.67 -7.22 -47.79
N GLN A 201 -24.95 -8.22 -48.32
CA GLN A 201 -23.52 -8.19 -48.59
C GLN A 201 -23.17 -9.05 -49.81
N LEU A 202 -22.20 -8.61 -50.59
CA LEU A 202 -21.62 -9.30 -51.75
C LEU A 202 -20.13 -9.57 -51.52
N GLU A 203 -19.65 -10.75 -51.90
CA GLU A 203 -18.23 -11.07 -51.85
C GLU A 203 -17.83 -12.11 -52.90
N PHE A 204 -16.77 -11.85 -53.67
CA PHE A 204 -16.27 -12.81 -54.66
C PHE A 204 -15.52 -13.96 -53.99
N SER A 205 -15.54 -15.13 -54.61
CA SER A 205 -14.55 -16.18 -54.33
C SER A 205 -13.18 -15.78 -54.90
N ALA A 206 -12.19 -16.68 -54.88
CA ALA A 206 -10.95 -16.49 -55.63
C ALA A 206 -11.14 -16.50 -57.18
N SER A 207 -12.33 -16.85 -57.67
CA SER A 207 -12.68 -16.89 -59.09
C SER A 207 -13.56 -15.72 -59.51
N ALA A 208 -13.25 -15.11 -60.65
CA ALA A 208 -14.06 -14.10 -61.33
C ALA A 208 -15.49 -14.55 -61.67
N THR A 209 -15.76 -15.86 -61.66
CA THR A 209 -17.06 -16.42 -62.08
C THR A 209 -17.97 -16.83 -60.92
N ARG A 210 -17.51 -16.68 -59.67
CA ARG A 210 -18.22 -17.19 -58.49
C ARG A 210 -18.31 -16.11 -57.40
N LEU A 211 -19.54 -15.78 -57.04
CA LEU A 211 -19.91 -14.74 -56.08
C LEU A 211 -20.79 -15.32 -54.98
N TYR A 212 -20.61 -14.84 -53.75
CA TYR A 212 -21.42 -15.19 -52.60
C TYR A 212 -22.21 -13.97 -52.11
N SER A 213 -23.40 -14.22 -51.58
CA SER A 213 -24.22 -13.17 -50.98
C SER A 213 -25.00 -13.67 -49.77
N SER A 214 -25.26 -12.79 -48.80
CA SER A 214 -26.11 -13.08 -47.64
C SER A 214 -27.57 -12.70 -47.94
N ASN A 215 -28.48 -13.66 -48.10
CA ASN A 215 -29.90 -13.41 -48.41
C ASN A 215 -30.77 -13.36 -47.15
N SER A 216 -31.71 -12.42 -47.06
CA SER A 216 -32.78 -12.48 -46.05
C SER A 216 -34.02 -13.16 -46.66
N ASN A 217 -34.46 -14.29 -46.11
CA ASN A 217 -35.74 -14.88 -46.50
C ASN A 217 -36.78 -14.51 -45.43
N THR A 218 -37.64 -13.53 -45.72
CA THR A 218 -38.67 -13.03 -44.80
C THR A 218 -39.81 -14.04 -44.68
N SER A 219 -39.64 -15.04 -43.80
CA SER A 219 -40.76 -15.79 -43.22
C SER A 219 -41.07 -15.17 -41.87
N VAL A 220 -42.28 -14.65 -41.72
CA VAL A 220 -42.76 -13.64 -40.74
C VAL A 220 -42.59 -13.95 -39.24
N LEU A 221 -41.85 -14.99 -38.84
CA LEU A 221 -41.62 -15.31 -37.41
C LEU A 221 -40.19 -15.75 -37.04
N ARG A 222 -39.24 -15.84 -37.99
CA ARG A 222 -37.79 -15.99 -37.70
C ARG A 222 -36.98 -15.39 -38.84
N GLU A 223 -36.14 -14.39 -38.56
CA GLU A 223 -35.21 -13.82 -39.52
C GLU A 223 -34.08 -14.84 -39.79
N ILE A 224 -34.26 -15.68 -40.82
CA ILE A 224 -33.22 -16.62 -41.28
C ILE A 224 -32.50 -15.94 -42.44
N ILE A 225 -31.31 -15.41 -42.17
CA ILE A 225 -30.39 -14.89 -43.19
C ILE A 225 -29.49 -16.05 -43.65
N GLY A 226 -29.61 -16.48 -44.91
CA GLY A 226 -28.88 -17.60 -45.50
C GLY A 226 -27.75 -17.15 -46.44
N LEU A 227 -26.90 -18.10 -46.84
CA LEU A 227 -25.87 -17.89 -47.86
C LEU A 227 -26.39 -18.29 -49.25
N GLN A 228 -26.13 -17.48 -50.27
CA GLN A 228 -26.51 -17.73 -51.66
C GLN A 228 -25.27 -17.75 -52.56
N ARG A 229 -25.17 -18.79 -53.38
CA ARG A 229 -24.08 -18.96 -54.37
C ARG A 229 -24.55 -18.53 -55.75
N ILE A 230 -23.76 -17.68 -56.39
CA ILE A 230 -24.09 -17.04 -57.66
C ILE A 230 -22.97 -17.31 -58.65
N ASN A 231 -23.33 -17.84 -59.81
CA ASN A 231 -22.43 -17.95 -60.96
C ASN A 231 -22.57 -16.72 -61.86
N LEU A 232 -21.45 -16.19 -62.32
CA LEU A 232 -21.42 -15.17 -63.36
C LEU A 232 -21.30 -15.86 -64.71
N THR A 233 -22.42 -15.94 -65.42
CA THR A 233 -22.48 -16.50 -66.78
C THR A 233 -22.33 -15.40 -67.83
N PRO A 234 -22.05 -15.74 -69.10
CA PRO A 234 -22.01 -14.74 -70.18
C PRO A 234 -23.29 -13.90 -70.32
N THR A 235 -24.45 -14.44 -69.93
CA THR A 235 -25.73 -13.72 -69.98
C THR A 235 -26.03 -12.93 -68.71
N GLY A 236 -25.29 -13.11 -67.61
CA GLY A 236 -25.48 -12.39 -66.35
C GLY A 236 -25.40 -13.30 -65.11
N PRO A 237 -25.84 -12.82 -63.93
CA PRO A 237 -25.78 -13.59 -62.70
C PRO A 237 -26.88 -14.66 -62.66
N SER A 238 -26.54 -15.87 -62.22
CA SER A 238 -27.48 -16.99 -62.05
C SER A 238 -27.28 -17.70 -60.72
N ASN A 239 -28.36 -18.14 -60.08
CA ASN A 239 -28.28 -18.94 -58.85
C ASN A 239 -27.69 -20.33 -59.09
N ASP A 240 -26.77 -20.74 -58.23
CA ASP A 240 -26.15 -22.08 -58.23
C ASP A 240 -26.63 -22.97 -57.05
N GLY A 241 -27.82 -22.66 -56.53
CA GLY A 241 -28.41 -23.33 -55.36
C GLY A 241 -27.86 -22.83 -54.02
N ASN A 242 -28.74 -22.74 -53.02
CA ASN A 242 -28.38 -22.37 -51.65
C ASN A 242 -27.92 -23.60 -50.87
N PRO A 243 -26.80 -23.57 -50.13
CA PRO A 243 -26.47 -24.62 -49.17
C PRO A 243 -27.57 -24.75 -48.10
N SER A 244 -28.03 -25.98 -47.87
CA SER A 244 -29.10 -26.31 -46.92
C SER A 244 -28.66 -26.04 -45.47
N GLN A 245 -29.44 -25.25 -44.72
CA GLN A 245 -29.27 -24.94 -43.29
C GLN A 245 -27.95 -24.29 -42.90
N VAL A 246 -27.78 -23.00 -43.25
CA VAL A 246 -26.71 -22.17 -42.67
C VAL A 246 -27.25 -21.44 -41.43
N PRO A 247 -26.61 -21.54 -40.24
CA PRO A 247 -26.89 -20.70 -39.08
C PRO A 247 -26.78 -19.22 -39.45
N VAL A 248 -27.65 -18.37 -38.88
CA VAL A 248 -27.84 -16.95 -39.24
C VAL A 248 -26.50 -16.23 -39.47
N ILE A 249 -26.24 -15.80 -40.71
CA ILE A 249 -25.12 -14.91 -41.03
C ILE A 249 -25.58 -13.48 -40.78
N THR A 250 -24.94 -12.78 -39.84
CA THR A 250 -25.20 -11.35 -39.57
C THR A 250 -23.95 -10.51 -39.83
N GLY A 251 -24.14 -9.33 -40.42
CA GLY A 251 -23.08 -8.37 -40.73
C GLY A 251 -22.32 -8.63 -42.03
N GLU A 252 -21.16 -7.97 -42.18
CA GLU A 252 -20.25 -8.09 -43.33
C GLU A 252 -19.72 -9.52 -43.51
N ILE A 253 -19.50 -9.93 -44.76
CA ILE A 253 -18.81 -11.18 -45.11
C ILE A 253 -17.54 -10.87 -45.91
N LYS A 254 -16.45 -11.60 -45.63
CA LYS A 254 -15.19 -11.55 -46.38
C LYS A 254 -14.77 -12.95 -46.81
N PHE A 255 -14.27 -13.10 -48.03
CA PHE A 255 -13.72 -14.36 -48.53
C PHE A 255 -12.20 -14.32 -48.48
N ASP A 256 -11.58 -15.37 -47.92
CA ASP A 256 -10.13 -15.54 -47.96
C ASP A 256 -9.76 -17.03 -47.82
N ASN A 257 -8.80 -17.48 -48.64
CA ASN A 257 -8.30 -18.86 -48.69
C ASN A 257 -9.38 -19.96 -48.62
N GLY A 258 -10.46 -19.82 -49.40
CA GLY A 258 -11.53 -20.82 -49.51
C GLY A 258 -12.53 -20.82 -48.35
N ARG A 259 -12.45 -19.87 -47.42
CA ARG A 259 -13.36 -19.71 -46.27
C ARG A 259 -14.09 -18.36 -46.34
N LEU A 260 -15.30 -18.32 -45.80
CA LEU A 260 -16.08 -17.10 -45.66
C LEU A 260 -16.12 -16.70 -44.18
N TYR A 261 -15.67 -15.49 -43.87
CA TYR A 261 -15.58 -14.91 -42.54
C TYR A 261 -16.71 -13.89 -42.36
N ALA A 262 -17.58 -14.11 -41.39
CA ALA A 262 -18.64 -13.18 -41.05
C ALA A 262 -18.22 -12.27 -39.89
N ALA A 263 -18.67 -11.01 -39.91
CA ALA A 263 -18.45 -10.04 -38.83
C ALA A 263 -19.01 -10.50 -37.47
N SER A 264 -19.94 -11.46 -37.46
CA SER A 264 -20.46 -12.12 -36.26
C SER A 264 -19.46 -13.10 -35.60
N GLY A 265 -18.29 -13.29 -36.19
CA GLY A 265 -17.25 -14.21 -35.72
C GLY A 265 -17.34 -15.63 -36.29
N HIS A 266 -18.39 -15.97 -37.05
CA HIS A 266 -18.53 -17.30 -37.63
C HIS A 266 -17.73 -17.45 -38.93
N VAL A 267 -17.19 -18.65 -39.16
CA VAL A 267 -16.44 -19.01 -40.37
C VAL A 267 -17.12 -20.18 -41.05
N TYR A 268 -17.42 -20.05 -42.35
CA TYR A 268 -18.13 -21.05 -43.11
C TYR A 268 -17.33 -21.56 -44.30
N ASN A 269 -17.60 -22.79 -44.70
CA ASN A 269 -17.31 -23.27 -46.04
C ASN A 269 -18.39 -22.69 -46.97
N PRO A 270 -18.06 -21.77 -47.89
CA PRO A 270 -19.07 -21.10 -48.70
C PRO A 270 -19.70 -22.02 -49.77
N GLU A 271 -19.06 -23.15 -50.08
CA GLU A 271 -19.58 -24.13 -51.05
C GLU A 271 -20.59 -25.09 -50.43
N THR A 272 -20.38 -25.50 -49.17
CA THR A 272 -21.26 -26.46 -48.48
C THR A 272 -22.19 -25.81 -47.46
N GLY A 273 -21.91 -24.58 -47.04
CA GLY A 273 -22.60 -23.89 -45.94
C GLY A 273 -22.22 -24.39 -44.54
N ALA A 274 -21.27 -25.33 -44.43
CA ALA A 274 -20.86 -25.89 -43.14
C ALA A 274 -20.12 -24.85 -42.30
N LEU A 275 -20.47 -24.74 -41.01
CA LEU A 275 -19.72 -23.97 -40.02
C LEU A 275 -18.36 -24.64 -39.78
N LEU A 276 -17.27 -23.93 -40.07
CA LEU A 276 -15.89 -24.39 -39.87
C LEU A 276 -15.33 -24.01 -38.50
N GLY A 277 -15.88 -22.95 -37.88
CA GLY A 277 -15.53 -22.53 -36.53
C GLY A 277 -16.07 -21.15 -36.20
N GLN A 278 -15.79 -20.67 -34.99
CA GLN A 278 -16.30 -19.39 -34.50
C GLN A 278 -15.26 -18.70 -33.61
N PHE A 279 -14.93 -17.46 -33.95
CA PHE A 279 -14.21 -16.54 -33.08
C PHE A 279 -15.16 -16.02 -32.00
N THR A 280 -14.73 -16.04 -30.75
CA THR A 280 -15.56 -15.65 -29.61
C THR A 280 -14.96 -14.43 -28.92
N ALA A 281 -15.75 -13.36 -28.78
CA ALA A 281 -15.40 -12.19 -27.99
C ALA A 281 -16.65 -11.58 -27.33
N PRO A 282 -16.53 -10.93 -26.16
CA PRO A 282 -17.67 -10.39 -25.40
C PRO A 282 -18.50 -9.36 -26.17
N ASP A 283 -17.91 -8.71 -27.17
CA ASP A 283 -18.46 -7.63 -27.96
C ASP A 283 -19.08 -8.07 -29.30
N PHE A 284 -18.95 -9.34 -29.69
CA PHE A 284 -19.55 -9.85 -30.94
C PHE A 284 -21.09 -9.97 -30.87
N ALA A 285 -21.67 -9.97 -29.67
CA ALA A 285 -23.12 -10.04 -29.48
C ALA A 285 -23.89 -8.79 -29.96
N PHE A 286 -23.21 -7.67 -30.21
CA PHE A 286 -23.84 -6.37 -30.46
C PHE A 286 -23.96 -5.97 -31.94
N HIS A 287 -23.59 -6.85 -32.89
CA HIS A 287 -23.73 -6.66 -34.35
C HIS A 287 -23.05 -5.40 -34.94
N LYS A 288 -22.10 -4.79 -34.22
CA LYS A 288 -21.34 -3.59 -34.64
C LYS A 288 -19.87 -3.91 -34.83
N THR A 289 -19.61 -4.85 -35.73
CA THR A 289 -18.28 -5.40 -35.99
C THR A 289 -18.01 -5.41 -37.49
N THR A 290 -16.75 -5.20 -37.88
CA THR A 290 -16.24 -5.44 -39.24
C THR A 290 -15.04 -6.36 -39.16
N VAL A 291 -14.78 -7.13 -40.21
CA VAL A 291 -13.79 -8.22 -40.23
C VAL A 291 -12.89 -8.10 -41.45
N VAL A 292 -11.60 -8.40 -41.29
CA VAL A 292 -10.68 -8.63 -42.40
C VAL A 292 -9.81 -9.87 -42.12
N PRO A 293 -9.97 -10.95 -42.88
CA PRO A 293 -9.04 -12.09 -42.86
C PRO A 293 -7.75 -11.78 -43.63
N ASP A 294 -6.63 -12.34 -43.17
CA ASP A 294 -5.31 -12.21 -43.79
C ASP A 294 -4.57 -13.56 -43.70
N SER A 295 -4.86 -14.45 -44.65
CA SER A 295 -4.29 -15.80 -44.71
C SER A 295 -2.78 -15.81 -44.93
N ALA A 296 -2.22 -14.75 -45.52
CA ALA A 296 -0.78 -14.60 -45.73
C ALA A 296 0.00 -14.54 -44.41
N VAL A 297 -0.61 -14.04 -43.33
CA VAL A 297 -0.04 -14.06 -41.97
C VAL A 297 -0.80 -14.95 -41.00
N SER A 298 -1.74 -15.77 -41.50
CA SER A 298 -2.60 -16.67 -40.70
C SER A 298 -3.39 -15.96 -39.59
N ARG A 299 -3.84 -14.72 -39.83
CA ARG A 299 -4.61 -13.94 -38.83
C ARG A 299 -5.96 -13.46 -39.38
N VAL A 300 -6.92 -13.30 -38.48
CA VAL A 300 -8.19 -12.62 -38.77
C VAL A 300 -8.34 -11.46 -37.80
N TYR A 301 -8.66 -10.28 -38.33
CA TYR A 301 -8.80 -9.07 -37.54
C TYR A 301 -10.26 -8.64 -37.47
N PHE A 302 -10.73 -8.29 -36.29
CA PHE A 302 -12.06 -7.73 -36.06
C PHE A 302 -11.93 -6.33 -35.46
N VAL A 303 -12.72 -5.38 -35.94
CA VAL A 303 -12.93 -4.11 -35.26
C VAL A 303 -14.36 -4.08 -34.77
N SER A 304 -14.55 -4.22 -33.46
CA SER A 304 -15.85 -4.39 -32.79
C SER A 304 -16.13 -3.23 -31.83
N VAL A 305 -17.41 -2.95 -31.60
CA VAL A 305 -17.85 -2.00 -30.56
C VAL A 305 -18.32 -2.79 -29.35
N SER A 306 -17.69 -2.60 -28.20
CA SER A 306 -18.23 -3.09 -26.93
C SER A 306 -19.24 -2.10 -26.35
N CYS A 307 -20.41 -2.58 -25.91
CA CYS A 307 -21.40 -1.74 -25.24
C CYS A 307 -22.11 -2.47 -24.08
N CYS A 308 -21.82 -2.07 -22.84
CA CYS A 308 -22.70 -2.22 -21.68
C CYS A 308 -22.39 -1.10 -20.66
N ASN A 309 -23.37 -0.26 -20.31
CA ASN A 309 -23.35 0.72 -19.21
C ASN A 309 -22.14 1.70 -19.12
N GLY A 310 -21.60 2.11 -20.27
CA GLY A 310 -20.54 3.12 -20.41
C GLY A 310 -20.41 3.61 -21.85
N THR A 311 -19.48 4.52 -22.12
CA THR A 311 -19.20 5.04 -23.47
C THR A 311 -18.78 3.88 -24.41
N PRO A 312 -19.39 3.73 -25.61
CA PRO A 312 -19.05 2.66 -26.54
C PRO A 312 -17.59 2.76 -26.99
N LYS A 313 -16.86 1.64 -26.90
CA LYS A 313 -15.43 1.56 -27.21
C LYS A 313 -15.19 0.71 -28.46
N ILE A 314 -14.44 1.23 -29.43
CA ILE A 314 -14.00 0.47 -30.61
C ILE A 314 -12.73 -0.31 -30.26
N THR A 315 -12.72 -1.61 -30.48
CA THR A 315 -11.60 -2.52 -30.17
C THR A 315 -11.15 -3.25 -31.44
N LEU A 316 -9.85 -3.20 -31.76
CA LEU A 316 -9.23 -4.13 -32.70
C LEU A 316 -8.91 -5.44 -31.97
N ARG A 317 -9.28 -6.57 -32.54
CA ARG A 317 -8.91 -7.91 -32.08
C ARG A 317 -8.22 -8.66 -33.21
N ALA A 318 -7.16 -9.39 -32.91
CA ALA A 318 -6.54 -10.33 -33.84
C ALA A 318 -6.71 -11.75 -33.32
N PHE A 319 -7.09 -12.66 -34.20
CA PHE A 319 -7.24 -14.08 -33.92
C PHE A 319 -6.39 -14.92 -34.86
N ASP A 320 -6.01 -16.10 -34.41
CA ASP A 320 -5.38 -17.10 -35.26
C ASP A 320 -6.44 -17.76 -36.15
N MET A 321 -6.18 -17.76 -37.46
CA MET A 321 -7.16 -18.17 -38.49
C MET A 321 -7.51 -19.67 -38.45
N ASN A 322 -6.67 -20.51 -37.82
CA ASN A 322 -6.85 -21.96 -37.81
C ASN A 322 -7.36 -22.50 -36.47
N THR A 323 -6.91 -21.89 -35.37
CA THR A 323 -7.25 -22.31 -34.01
C THR A 323 -8.39 -21.50 -33.40
N PHE A 324 -8.78 -20.39 -34.01
CA PHE A 324 -9.82 -19.47 -33.53
C PHE A 324 -9.51 -18.77 -32.20
N ALA A 325 -8.28 -18.89 -31.69
CA ALA A 325 -7.84 -18.27 -30.44
C ALA A 325 -7.49 -16.78 -30.62
N GLU A 326 -7.82 -15.94 -29.63
CA GLU A 326 -7.44 -14.51 -29.63
C GLU A 326 -5.91 -14.39 -29.42
N ILE A 327 -5.22 -13.79 -30.39
CA ILE A 327 -3.79 -13.48 -30.33
C ILE A 327 -3.57 -12.23 -29.46
N GLY A 328 -4.51 -11.29 -29.50
CA GLY A 328 -4.53 -10.09 -28.66
C GLY A 328 -5.54 -9.07 -29.16
N SER A 329 -5.76 -8.03 -28.37
CA SER A 329 -6.66 -6.94 -28.70
C SER A 329 -6.15 -5.59 -28.22
N ILE A 330 -6.63 -4.52 -28.85
CA ILE A 330 -6.24 -3.14 -28.63
C ILE A 330 -7.50 -2.28 -28.73
N GLU A 331 -7.80 -1.53 -27.68
CA GLU A 331 -8.82 -0.50 -27.74
C GLU A 331 -8.31 0.69 -28.56
N ILE A 332 -9.11 1.20 -29.50
CA ILE A 332 -8.76 2.31 -30.38
C ILE A 332 -9.25 3.61 -29.72
N PRO A 333 -8.37 4.40 -29.05
CA PRO A 333 -8.79 5.55 -28.27
C PRO A 333 -9.47 6.61 -29.14
N ASP A 334 -10.42 7.35 -28.57
CA ASP A 334 -11.29 8.37 -29.22
C ASP A 334 -11.98 7.94 -30.53
N ALA A 335 -12.03 6.64 -30.79
CA ALA A 335 -12.81 6.08 -31.88
C ALA A 335 -14.19 5.71 -31.35
N ALA A 336 -15.21 6.44 -31.83
CA ALA A 336 -16.61 6.28 -31.42
C ALA A 336 -17.51 6.04 -32.64
N GLY A 337 -18.73 5.57 -32.42
CA GLY A 337 -19.66 5.20 -33.48
C GLY A 337 -19.43 3.78 -34.01
N THR A 338 -20.18 3.39 -35.04
CA THR A 338 -20.08 2.05 -35.62
C THR A 338 -18.94 2.02 -36.65
N PRO A 339 -17.94 1.14 -36.51
CA PRO A 339 -16.92 0.95 -37.52
C PRO A 339 -17.54 0.31 -38.76
N THR A 340 -17.17 0.82 -39.93
CA THR A 340 -17.48 0.21 -41.23
C THR A 340 -16.19 0.17 -42.05
N SER A 341 -16.15 -0.72 -43.04
CA SER A 341 -15.07 -0.77 -44.04
C SER A 341 -13.68 -0.93 -43.44
N LEU A 342 -13.29 -2.16 -43.10
CA LEU A 342 -11.96 -2.50 -42.59
C LEU A 342 -11.07 -3.08 -43.70
N VAL A 343 -9.88 -2.51 -43.88
CA VAL A 343 -8.90 -2.95 -44.88
C VAL A 343 -7.49 -3.06 -44.32
N ARG A 344 -6.65 -3.86 -44.98
CA ARG A 344 -5.27 -4.16 -44.62
C ARG A 344 -4.28 -3.39 -45.50
N TRP A 345 -3.30 -2.72 -44.91
CA TRP A 345 -2.24 -2.02 -45.64
C TRP A 345 -0.86 -2.29 -45.03
N GLY A 346 0.16 -2.47 -45.86
CA GLY A 346 1.55 -2.66 -45.48
C GLY A 346 1.79 -3.94 -44.68
N ALA A 347 3.00 -4.08 -44.13
CA ALA A 347 3.36 -5.24 -43.32
C ALA A 347 2.62 -5.31 -41.98
N ASN A 348 2.16 -4.16 -41.43
CA ASN A 348 1.55 -4.10 -40.11
C ASN A 348 0.46 -3.03 -39.90
N GLY A 349 -0.21 -2.60 -40.96
CA GLY A 349 -1.26 -1.58 -40.94
C GLY A 349 -2.69 -2.10 -41.20
N LEU A 350 -3.67 -1.57 -40.47
CA LEU A 350 -5.09 -1.67 -40.75
C LEU A 350 -5.66 -0.26 -40.94
N ALA A 351 -6.74 -0.15 -41.70
CA ALA A 351 -7.51 1.08 -41.82
C ALA A 351 -9.00 0.79 -41.72
N PHE A 352 -9.73 1.61 -40.96
CA PHE A 352 -11.18 1.53 -40.89
C PHE A 352 -11.81 2.92 -40.81
N ARG A 353 -13.11 3.03 -41.08
CA ARG A 353 -13.86 4.28 -40.90
C ARG A 353 -14.99 4.13 -39.91
N ASN A 354 -15.46 5.26 -39.41
CA ASN A 354 -16.82 5.41 -38.90
C ASN A 354 -17.51 6.49 -39.75
N ALA A 355 -18.74 6.90 -39.40
CA ALA A 355 -19.50 7.91 -40.14
C ALA A 355 -18.69 9.14 -40.61
N ASN A 356 -17.76 9.65 -39.78
CA ASN A 356 -17.12 10.96 -39.98
C ASN A 356 -15.58 10.95 -39.94
N LYS A 357 -14.94 9.80 -39.72
CA LYS A 357 -13.48 9.71 -39.53
C LYS A 357 -12.92 8.45 -40.18
N VAL A 358 -11.68 8.56 -40.66
CA VAL A 358 -10.84 7.44 -41.10
C VAL A 358 -9.72 7.24 -40.08
N TYR A 359 -9.46 5.99 -39.70
CA TYR A 359 -8.42 5.60 -38.76
C TYR A 359 -7.41 4.72 -39.47
N LEU A 360 -6.14 5.08 -39.41
CA LEU A 360 -5.02 4.26 -39.88
C LEU A 360 -4.24 3.77 -38.67
N LEU A 361 -4.22 2.47 -38.45
CA LEU A 361 -3.57 1.84 -37.30
C LEU A 361 -2.41 0.99 -37.78
N GLN A 362 -1.21 1.23 -37.27
CA GLN A 362 -0.04 0.38 -37.50
C GLN A 362 0.43 -0.20 -36.16
N HIS A 363 0.49 -1.53 -36.05
CA HIS A 363 0.84 -2.20 -34.78
C HIS A 363 1.36 -3.63 -35.00
N ASN A 364 2.22 -4.14 -34.12
CA ASN A 364 2.79 -5.50 -34.21
C ASN A 364 1.76 -6.64 -34.07
N LEU A 365 0.61 -6.35 -33.45
CA LEU A 365 -0.56 -7.23 -33.46
C LEU A 365 -1.03 -7.52 -34.89
N ILE A 366 -0.67 -6.68 -35.84
CA ILE A 366 -0.94 -6.79 -37.26
C ILE A 366 0.41 -7.15 -37.93
N GLY A 367 0.81 -8.41 -38.10
CA GLY A 367 2.07 -8.82 -38.80
C GLY A 367 3.46 -8.47 -38.18
N GLY A 368 4.38 -9.44 -38.02
CA GLY A 368 5.74 -9.33 -37.38
C GLY A 368 6.89 -8.93 -38.35
N THR A 369 8.14 -8.56 -37.98
CA THR A 369 9.09 -8.86 -36.86
C THR A 369 9.89 -7.60 -36.41
N SER A 370 10.51 -7.60 -35.21
CA SER A 370 11.19 -6.44 -34.56
C SER A 370 12.61 -6.13 -35.09
N PRO A 371 13.05 -4.85 -35.24
CA PRO A 371 14.35 -4.42 -34.69
C PRO A 371 14.47 -2.93 -34.20
N THR A 372 15.65 -2.64 -33.63
CA THR A 372 16.22 -1.56 -32.78
C THR A 372 16.26 -0.07 -33.24
N PHE A 373 16.34 0.85 -32.26
CA PHE A 373 16.28 2.35 -32.29
C PHE A 373 17.58 3.12 -32.67
N THR A 374 17.47 4.38 -33.20
CA THR A 374 17.85 5.71 -32.59
C THR A 374 17.60 6.94 -33.53
N PRO A 375 17.47 8.23 -33.08
CA PRO A 375 16.20 9.02 -33.15
C PRO A 375 16.26 10.47 -33.73
N ALA A 376 15.07 11.10 -33.95
CA ALA A 376 14.75 12.55 -33.77
C ALA A 376 13.20 12.79 -33.79
N PRO A 377 12.64 13.86 -33.17
CA PRO A 377 11.46 13.77 -32.28
C PRO A 377 10.07 14.00 -32.91
N THR A 378 9.07 13.27 -32.41
CA THR A 378 7.62 13.41 -32.70
C THR A 378 6.87 13.87 -31.43
N PRO A 379 5.79 14.68 -31.54
CA PRO A 379 5.15 15.36 -30.40
C PRO A 379 4.41 14.40 -29.46
N ALA A 380 4.34 14.77 -28.17
CA ALA A 380 3.79 13.96 -27.09
C ALA A 380 2.25 13.79 -27.14
N PRO A 381 1.70 12.66 -26.67
CA PRO A 381 0.26 12.42 -26.59
C PRO A 381 -0.45 13.41 -25.64
N PRO A 382 -1.75 13.71 -25.86
CA PRO A 382 -2.53 14.57 -24.97
C PRO A 382 -2.70 13.89 -23.61
N THR A 383 -2.42 14.64 -22.56
CA THR A 383 -2.50 14.20 -21.17
C THR A 383 -3.40 15.14 -20.39
N VAL A 384 -4.06 14.63 -19.35
CA VAL A 384 -4.77 15.43 -18.36
C VAL A 384 -3.96 15.51 -17.07
N SER A 385 -4.33 16.47 -16.23
CA SER A 385 -3.83 16.55 -14.87
C SER A 385 -4.84 15.90 -13.93
N LEU A 386 -4.49 14.76 -13.35
CA LEU A 386 -5.25 14.18 -12.25
C LEU A 386 -5.08 15.09 -11.03
N ARG A 387 -6.20 15.58 -10.48
CA ARG A 387 -6.22 16.41 -9.27
C ARG A 387 -6.98 15.70 -8.18
N GLY A 388 -6.51 15.86 -6.95
CA GLY A 388 -7.20 15.35 -5.78
C GLY A 388 -6.78 16.12 -4.54
N ARG A 389 -7.44 15.83 -3.42
CA ARG A 389 -7.12 16.44 -2.14
C ARG A 389 -7.08 15.39 -1.05
N ILE A 390 -6.01 15.40 -0.28
CA ILE A 390 -5.84 14.58 0.91
C ILE A 390 -6.05 15.47 2.12
N THR A 391 -7.00 15.12 2.99
CA THR A 391 -7.35 15.93 4.16
C THR A 391 -6.92 15.23 5.45
N ASP A 392 -6.44 16.00 6.43
CA ASP A 392 -6.19 15.57 7.81
C ASP A 392 -7.04 16.42 8.79
N PHE A 393 -6.71 16.35 10.09
CA PHE A 393 -7.39 17.09 11.16
C PHE A 393 -7.24 18.62 11.06
N ASN A 394 -6.28 19.12 10.27
CA ASN A 394 -6.11 20.56 10.00
C ASN A 394 -6.84 20.99 8.72
N GLY A 395 -7.54 20.07 8.04
CA GLY A 395 -8.28 20.31 6.80
C GLY A 395 -7.48 20.07 5.52
N GLY A 396 -6.17 19.87 5.58
CA GLY A 396 -5.30 19.66 4.41
C GLY A 396 -3.97 19.01 4.78
N ALA A 397 -3.68 17.84 4.21
CA ALA A 397 -2.49 17.05 4.54
C ALA A 397 -1.34 17.32 3.57
N GLY A 398 -0.47 18.29 3.87
CA GLY A 398 0.64 18.65 2.99
C GLY A 398 1.86 17.74 3.04
N GLY A 399 2.62 17.69 1.94
CA GLY A 399 3.83 16.86 1.80
C GLY A 399 3.57 15.34 1.83
N VAL A 400 2.34 14.90 1.55
CA VAL A 400 2.02 13.48 1.35
C VAL A 400 2.50 13.07 -0.03
N GLY A 401 3.34 12.04 -0.11
CA GLY A 401 3.69 11.41 -1.38
C GLY A 401 2.46 10.77 -1.99
N VAL A 402 2.22 10.98 -3.27
CA VAL A 402 1.10 10.38 -3.99
C VAL A 402 1.71 9.63 -5.16
N ALA A 403 1.82 8.31 -5.01
CA ALA A 403 2.31 7.44 -6.06
C ALA A 403 1.15 7.04 -6.96
N LEU A 404 1.37 7.16 -8.27
CA LEU A 404 0.54 6.58 -9.30
C LEU A 404 1.22 5.29 -9.77
N SER A 405 0.48 4.20 -9.86
CA SER A 405 0.94 2.93 -10.45
C SER A 405 -0.11 2.36 -11.40
N GLY A 406 0.29 1.54 -12.37
CA GLY A 406 -0.59 1.02 -13.42
C GLY A 406 -0.08 1.43 -14.80
N SER A 407 -0.93 2.08 -15.59
CA SER A 407 -0.57 2.55 -16.95
C SER A 407 0.42 3.72 -16.98
N LEU A 408 0.48 4.53 -15.91
CA LEU A 408 1.52 5.51 -15.65
C LEU A 408 2.11 5.25 -14.26
N THR A 409 3.44 5.18 -14.17
CA THR A 409 4.16 5.15 -12.89
C THR A 409 4.86 6.47 -12.66
N THR A 410 4.32 7.27 -11.76
CA THR A 410 4.87 8.59 -11.39
C THR A 410 4.54 8.87 -9.94
N SER A 411 5.13 9.92 -9.37
CA SER A 411 4.77 10.35 -8.03
C SER A 411 4.79 11.88 -7.94
N THR A 412 3.96 12.42 -7.07
CA THR A 412 4.00 13.84 -6.68
C THR A 412 3.88 13.95 -5.18
N THR A 413 3.87 15.17 -4.65
CA THR A 413 3.55 15.47 -3.25
C THR A 413 2.42 16.49 -3.15
N THR A 414 1.60 16.40 -2.11
CA THR A 414 0.55 17.39 -1.84
C THR A 414 1.12 18.75 -1.40
N ASP A 415 0.43 19.84 -1.72
CA ASP A 415 0.67 21.19 -1.19
C ASP A 415 0.20 21.33 0.29
N THR A 416 0.44 22.47 0.93
CA THR A 416 0.06 22.73 2.33
C THR A 416 -1.43 22.55 2.63
N GLU A 417 -2.28 22.76 1.63
CA GLU A 417 -3.73 22.61 1.69
C GLU A 417 -4.19 21.17 1.39
N GLY A 418 -3.25 20.26 1.09
CA GLY A 418 -3.48 18.85 0.82
C GLY A 418 -3.81 18.52 -0.64
N ASN A 419 -3.76 19.48 -1.55
CA ASN A 419 -4.05 19.24 -2.97
C ASN A 419 -2.83 18.65 -3.67
N PHE A 420 -3.07 17.73 -4.61
CA PHE A 420 -2.03 17.25 -5.50
C PHE A 420 -2.49 17.33 -6.95
N THR A 421 -1.52 17.48 -7.85
CA THR A 421 -1.75 17.43 -9.29
C THR A 421 -0.69 16.53 -9.93
N ILE A 422 -1.13 15.54 -10.69
CA ILE A 422 -0.26 14.64 -11.45
C ILE A 422 -0.55 14.88 -12.93
N PRO A 423 0.30 15.67 -13.63
CA PRO A 423 0.17 15.89 -15.07
C PRO A 423 0.65 14.66 -15.83
N GLY A 424 0.38 14.61 -17.13
CA GLY A 424 0.92 13.52 -17.94
C GLY A 424 0.12 12.22 -17.86
N VAL A 425 -0.99 12.20 -17.11
CA VAL A 425 -1.90 11.05 -17.04
C VAL A 425 -2.68 11.02 -18.34
N GLY A 426 -2.50 9.96 -19.12
CA GLY A 426 -3.27 9.73 -20.32
C GLY A 426 -4.76 9.74 -20.00
N ILE A 427 -5.56 10.34 -20.86
CA ILE A 427 -7.01 10.54 -20.64
C ILE A 427 -7.82 9.23 -20.52
N CYS A 428 -7.17 8.07 -20.69
CA CYS A 428 -7.74 6.73 -20.53
C CYS A 428 -6.88 5.82 -19.63
N ASP A 429 -5.87 6.37 -18.96
CA ASP A 429 -5.01 5.62 -18.07
C ASP A 429 -5.83 5.07 -16.88
N VAL A 430 -5.76 3.76 -16.63
CA VAL A 430 -6.17 3.18 -15.35
C VAL A 430 -4.99 3.25 -14.41
N VAL A 431 -5.18 4.00 -13.33
CA VAL A 431 -4.11 4.34 -12.39
C VAL A 431 -4.59 4.16 -10.97
N THR A 432 -3.78 3.48 -10.16
CA THR A 432 -3.98 3.38 -8.73
C THR A 432 -3.24 4.51 -8.05
N VAL A 433 -3.99 5.38 -7.38
CA VAL A 433 -3.46 6.44 -6.53
C VAL A 433 -3.21 5.85 -5.16
N THR A 434 -1.94 5.75 -4.79
CA THR A 434 -1.50 5.26 -3.48
C THR A 434 -0.83 6.41 -2.73
N PRO A 435 -1.52 7.02 -1.75
CA PRO A 435 -0.89 7.98 -0.85
C PRO A 435 0.13 7.27 0.05
N SER A 436 1.24 7.94 0.30
CA SER A 436 2.29 7.48 1.19
C SER A 436 2.90 8.67 1.92
N LYS A 437 2.89 8.59 3.25
CA LYS A 437 3.64 9.48 4.11
C LYS A 437 3.97 8.66 5.35
N PRO A 438 5.25 8.49 5.73
CA PRO A 438 5.64 7.55 6.79
C PRO A 438 4.84 7.71 8.09
N THR A 439 4.44 8.96 8.40
CA THR A 439 3.72 9.35 9.60
C THR A 439 2.20 9.32 9.50
N TYR A 440 1.63 8.79 8.42
CA TYR A 440 0.18 8.73 8.20
C TYR A 440 -0.24 7.34 7.70
N THR A 441 -1.47 7.00 8.05
CA THR A 441 -2.27 5.97 7.39
C THR A 441 -3.39 6.62 6.59
N PHE A 442 -3.88 5.95 5.56
CA PHE A 442 -4.86 6.54 4.64
C PHE A 442 -6.11 5.70 4.55
N GLY A 443 -7.27 6.37 4.57
CA GLY A 443 -8.58 5.78 4.35
C GLY A 443 -9.27 6.48 3.19
N PRO A 444 -9.48 5.80 2.05
CA PRO A 444 -8.95 4.48 1.69
C PRO A 444 -7.41 4.46 1.49
N ALA A 445 -6.79 3.29 1.60
CA ALA A 445 -5.32 3.14 1.47
C ALA A 445 -4.81 3.31 0.03
N SER A 446 -5.68 3.08 -0.96
CA SER A 446 -5.47 3.43 -2.36
C SER A 446 -6.82 3.64 -3.05
N VAL A 447 -6.81 4.36 -4.16
CA VAL A 447 -7.99 4.62 -5.00
C VAL A 447 -7.65 4.28 -6.45
N GLU A 448 -8.37 3.34 -7.04
CA GLU A 448 -8.25 3.04 -8.47
C GLU A 448 -9.09 4.04 -9.29
N VAL A 449 -8.43 4.78 -10.18
CA VAL A 449 -9.05 5.78 -11.05
C VAL A 449 -9.15 5.16 -12.45
N LEU A 450 -10.38 4.80 -12.83
CA LEU A 450 -10.69 4.09 -14.08
C LEU A 450 -10.93 5.04 -15.27
N ASN A 451 -11.10 6.35 -15.01
CA ASN A 451 -11.25 7.40 -16.02
C ASN A 451 -10.79 8.78 -15.48
N PRO A 452 -9.57 9.25 -15.80
CA PRO A 452 -9.02 10.53 -15.29
C PRO A 452 -9.75 11.79 -15.78
N VAL A 453 -10.60 11.70 -16.81
CA VAL A 453 -11.33 12.84 -17.40
C VAL A 453 -12.60 13.20 -16.61
N VAL A 454 -13.26 12.20 -16.03
CA VAL A 454 -14.43 12.40 -15.16
C VAL A 454 -13.89 12.55 -13.75
N GLN A 455 -13.48 13.75 -13.33
CA GLN A 455 -12.85 13.97 -12.01
C GLN A 455 -13.76 13.45 -10.88
N PRO A 456 -13.52 12.26 -10.30
CA PRO A 456 -14.17 11.88 -9.06
C PRO A 456 -13.54 12.74 -7.97
N SER A 457 -14.29 13.14 -6.94
CA SER A 457 -13.65 13.70 -5.75
C SER A 457 -12.79 12.60 -5.12
N LEU A 458 -11.48 12.61 -5.41
CA LEU A 458 -10.47 11.77 -4.76
C LEU A 458 -10.32 12.24 -3.31
N ASN A 459 -11.28 11.85 -2.47
CA ASN A 459 -11.31 12.15 -1.05
C ASN A 459 -10.58 11.04 -0.30
N ILE A 460 -9.30 11.25 -0.05
CA ILE A 460 -8.49 10.38 0.79
C ILE A 460 -8.31 11.09 2.13
N THR A 461 -8.69 10.43 3.22
CA THR A 461 -8.43 10.96 4.56
C THR A 461 -7.10 10.42 5.06
N ALA A 462 -6.20 11.33 5.46
CA ALA A 462 -4.95 11.00 6.10
C ALA A 462 -5.16 11.00 7.62
N PHE A 463 -5.00 9.83 8.23
CA PHE A 463 -5.00 9.66 9.67
C PHE A 463 -3.56 9.65 10.15
N PRO A 464 -3.12 10.64 10.94
CA PRO A 464 -1.77 10.64 11.46
C PRO A 464 -1.54 9.40 12.31
N ARG A 465 -0.41 8.73 12.09
CA ARG A 465 0.15 7.79 13.05
C ARG A 465 0.72 8.63 14.16
N ALA A 466 -0.08 8.85 15.19
CA ALA A 466 0.25 9.80 16.24
C ALA A 466 0.17 9.17 17.62
N PHE A 467 1.07 9.60 18.49
CA PHE A 467 0.84 9.56 19.92
C PHE A 467 0.40 10.93 20.40
N SER A 468 -0.58 10.94 21.29
CA SER A 468 -1.18 12.17 21.79
C SER A 468 -1.55 12.00 23.25
N LEU A 469 -1.26 13.01 24.07
CA LEU A 469 -1.83 13.10 25.41
C LEU A 469 -3.33 13.37 25.28
N SER A 470 -4.15 12.67 26.07
CA SER A 470 -5.60 12.81 26.06
C SER A 470 -6.09 14.19 26.52
N GLN A 471 -5.22 14.96 27.18
CA GLN A 471 -5.49 16.30 27.70
C GLN A 471 -4.22 17.15 27.61
N SER A 472 -4.35 18.42 27.22
CA SER A 472 -3.24 19.39 27.15
C SER A 472 -2.95 20.08 28.49
N GLN A 473 -3.87 19.96 29.44
CA GLN A 473 -3.70 20.43 30.81
C GLN A 473 -4.43 19.54 31.80
N SER A 474 -3.97 19.52 33.05
CA SER A 474 -4.66 18.87 34.16
C SER A 474 -4.54 19.74 35.41
N PHE A 475 -5.60 19.80 36.21
CA PHE A 475 -5.58 20.44 37.52
C PHE A 475 -5.71 19.35 38.57
N ILE A 476 -4.72 19.26 39.45
CA ILE A 476 -4.67 18.27 40.51
C ILE A 476 -4.37 18.96 41.82
N SER A 477 -5.10 18.61 42.87
CA SER A 477 -4.77 19.06 44.22
C SER A 477 -3.64 18.20 44.76
N GLU A 478 -2.67 18.79 45.45
CA GLU A 478 -1.49 18.08 45.97
C GLU A 478 -1.83 16.88 46.87
N ASN A 479 -2.98 16.94 47.56
CA ASN A 479 -3.50 15.83 48.36
C ASN A 479 -3.90 14.57 47.54
N PHE A 480 -3.96 14.68 46.22
CA PHE A 480 -4.00 13.54 45.32
C PHE A 480 -2.58 13.06 45.03
N ASN A 481 -2.23 11.88 45.54
CA ASN A 481 -0.87 11.32 45.48
C ASN A 481 -0.29 11.09 44.07
N HIS A 482 -1.11 11.11 43.03
CA HIS A 482 -0.68 10.99 41.65
C HIS A 482 -1.69 11.61 40.68
N VAL A 483 -1.19 12.00 39.51
CA VAL A 483 -2.00 12.39 38.35
C VAL A 483 -1.80 11.37 37.23
N ARG A 484 -2.90 10.95 36.59
CA ARG A 484 -2.88 10.00 35.47
C ARG A 484 -3.11 10.72 34.15
N PHE A 485 -2.25 10.44 33.18
CA PHE A 485 -2.41 10.84 31.79
C PHE A 485 -2.59 9.62 30.90
N ASN A 486 -3.55 9.63 29.99
CA ASN A 486 -3.63 8.61 28.96
C ASN A 486 -2.93 9.10 27.69
N VAL A 487 -2.01 8.29 27.17
CA VAL A 487 -1.43 8.47 25.85
C VAL A 487 -2.23 7.62 24.87
N SER A 488 -2.92 8.27 23.94
CA SER A 488 -3.61 7.59 22.86
C SER A 488 -2.70 7.44 21.64
N ARG A 489 -2.77 6.27 21.01
CA ARG A 489 -2.13 5.92 19.75
C ARG A 489 -3.18 5.87 18.64
N GLN A 490 -2.93 6.57 17.54
CA GLN A 490 -3.82 6.65 16.39
C GLN A 490 -3.17 6.11 15.11
N GLY A 491 -3.98 5.82 14.09
CA GLY A 491 -3.53 5.27 12.81
C GLY A 491 -3.43 3.74 12.81
N ASP A 492 -2.34 3.19 12.28
CA ASP A 492 -2.12 1.75 12.19
C ASP A 492 -1.79 1.13 13.56
N LEU A 493 -2.70 0.29 14.06
CA LEU A 493 -2.55 -0.47 15.30
C LEU A 493 -2.07 -1.91 15.07
N SER A 494 -1.88 -2.37 13.84
CA SER A 494 -1.51 -3.77 13.54
C SER A 494 -0.06 -4.11 13.91
N VAL A 495 0.79 -3.10 14.08
CA VAL A 495 2.20 -3.25 14.44
C VAL A 495 2.48 -2.78 15.87
N ALA A 496 3.57 -3.25 16.47
CA ALA A 496 4.04 -2.67 17.73
C ALA A 496 4.58 -1.24 17.50
N ALA A 497 4.45 -0.37 18.50
CA ALA A 497 5.03 0.96 18.48
C ALA A 497 5.34 1.43 19.90
N ALA A 498 6.21 2.41 20.04
CA ALA A 498 6.66 2.96 21.30
C ALA A 498 6.83 4.48 21.24
N VAL A 499 6.74 5.13 22.41
CA VAL A 499 6.98 6.56 22.59
C VAL A 499 7.58 6.81 23.97
N ASP A 500 8.57 7.68 24.02
CA ASP A 500 9.17 8.10 25.29
C ASP A 500 8.36 9.23 25.92
N TYR A 501 8.42 9.33 27.24
CA TYR A 501 7.86 10.47 27.97
C TYR A 501 8.81 10.92 29.06
N GLU A 502 8.76 12.22 29.35
CA GLU A 502 9.53 12.86 30.42
C GLU A 502 8.77 14.03 31.04
N THR A 503 8.99 14.27 32.33
CA THR A 503 8.55 15.48 33.02
C THR A 503 9.67 16.50 33.13
N SER A 504 9.35 17.79 33.01
CA SER A 504 10.27 18.90 33.27
C SER A 504 9.66 19.94 34.20
N ASP A 505 10.49 20.50 35.06
CA ASP A 505 10.09 21.52 36.03
C ASP A 505 9.47 22.75 35.35
N GLY A 506 8.53 23.39 36.04
CA GLY A 506 8.01 24.70 35.71
C GLY A 506 8.20 25.63 36.90
N THR A 507 7.10 26.02 37.54
CA THR A 507 7.18 26.60 38.89
C THR A 507 7.17 25.50 39.95
N ALA A 508 6.55 24.35 39.67
CA ALA A 508 6.73 23.12 40.44
C ALA A 508 8.04 22.43 40.00
N VAL A 509 8.75 21.86 40.97
CA VAL A 509 10.08 21.26 40.88
C VAL A 509 10.02 19.79 41.29
N SER A 510 10.64 18.91 40.51
CA SER A 510 10.56 17.45 40.69
C SER A 510 11.21 16.89 41.98
N ARG A 511 11.70 17.75 42.87
CA ARG A 511 12.34 17.38 44.13
C ARG A 511 11.37 17.56 45.30
N SER A 512 10.57 18.63 45.30
CA SER A 512 9.54 18.91 46.29
C SER A 512 8.20 18.42 45.78
N ASP A 513 7.64 18.99 44.70
CA ASP A 513 6.19 19.00 44.47
C ASP A 513 5.68 17.80 43.65
N TYR A 514 6.56 17.15 42.88
CA TYR A 514 6.24 15.92 42.16
C TYR A 514 7.47 15.04 41.97
N THR A 515 7.26 13.77 41.60
CA THR A 515 8.36 12.84 41.28
C THR A 515 8.62 12.84 39.79
N ALA A 516 9.84 13.20 39.37
CA ALA A 516 10.20 13.16 37.96
C ALA A 516 9.94 11.77 37.34
N ALA A 517 9.23 11.75 36.23
CA ALA A 517 8.86 10.53 35.53
C ALA A 517 9.55 10.49 34.15
N PHE A 518 10.26 9.41 33.87
CA PHE A 518 10.93 9.14 32.60
C PHE A 518 10.64 7.70 32.20
N GLY A 519 10.27 7.44 30.94
CA GLY A 519 9.98 6.08 30.51
C GLY A 519 9.63 5.94 29.04
N THR A 520 9.44 4.70 28.59
CA THR A 520 8.98 4.37 27.24
C THR A 520 7.68 3.60 27.30
N LEU A 521 6.59 4.16 26.79
CA LEU A 521 5.34 3.41 26.60
C LEU A 521 5.48 2.50 25.37
N ARG A 522 5.29 1.19 25.55
CA ARG A 522 5.28 0.21 24.46
C ARG A 522 3.86 -0.30 24.23
N PHE A 523 3.38 -0.16 23.00
CA PHE A 523 2.08 -0.59 22.52
C PHE A 523 2.26 -1.84 21.66
N ALA A 524 1.70 -2.97 22.09
CA ALA A 524 1.56 -4.18 21.31
C ALA A 524 0.55 -3.98 20.15
N PRO A 525 0.54 -4.87 19.14
CA PRO A 525 -0.51 -4.88 18.12
C PRO A 525 -1.92 -4.86 18.76
N GLY A 526 -2.76 -3.93 18.30
CA GLY A 526 -4.12 -3.70 18.77
C GLY A 526 -4.27 -2.73 19.94
N GLU A 527 -3.18 -2.36 20.65
CA GLU A 527 -3.27 -1.42 21.78
C GLU A 527 -3.32 0.04 21.30
N ALA A 528 -4.38 0.75 21.70
CA ALA A 528 -4.64 2.13 21.29
C ALA A 528 -4.45 3.18 22.41
N SER A 529 -4.28 2.77 23.68
CA SER A 529 -4.13 3.69 24.80
C SER A 529 -3.30 3.08 25.92
N LYS A 530 -2.43 3.88 26.56
CA LYS A 530 -1.71 3.50 27.79
C LYS A 530 -1.64 4.65 28.79
N PRO A 531 -1.73 4.35 30.10
CA PRO A 531 -1.60 5.37 31.14
C PRO A 531 -0.12 5.70 31.44
N ILE A 532 0.11 6.93 31.86
CA ILE A 532 1.29 7.43 32.56
C ILE A 532 0.79 7.92 33.92
N ASP A 533 1.38 7.41 35.00
CA ASP A 533 1.15 7.89 36.35
C ASP A 533 2.34 8.76 36.78
N ILE A 534 2.08 10.02 37.11
CA ILE A 534 3.07 10.94 37.67
C ILE A 534 2.71 11.14 39.14
N LEU A 535 3.66 10.84 40.02
CA LEU A 535 3.44 10.91 41.46
C LEU A 535 3.56 12.35 41.93
N ILE A 536 2.60 12.80 42.73
CA ILE A 536 2.55 14.14 43.31
C ILE A 536 3.03 14.06 44.77
N THR A 537 3.73 15.09 45.19
CA THR A 537 4.08 15.28 46.59
C THR A 537 3.05 16.15 47.26
N ASN A 538 2.57 15.66 48.40
CA ASN A 538 1.67 16.40 49.28
C ASN A 538 2.53 16.86 50.43
N ASP A 539 3.17 18.02 50.31
CA ASP A 539 3.97 18.55 51.41
C ASP A 539 3.16 19.53 52.25
N VAL A 540 3.84 20.48 52.89
CA VAL A 540 3.22 21.43 53.82
C VAL A 540 3.74 22.86 53.61
N LEU A 541 4.46 23.09 52.51
CA LEU A 541 4.84 24.42 52.09
C LEU A 541 3.56 25.13 51.63
N VAL A 542 3.38 26.36 52.09
CA VAL A 542 2.27 27.18 51.63
C VAL A 542 2.67 27.80 50.29
N GLU A 543 2.25 27.14 49.22
CA GLU A 543 2.66 27.48 47.86
C GLU A 543 1.51 28.14 47.08
N GLY A 544 1.86 28.74 45.95
CA GLY A 544 0.87 29.30 45.02
C GLY A 544 0.30 28.23 44.11
N PHE A 545 -0.36 28.65 43.02
CA PHE A 545 -0.56 27.74 41.90
C PHE A 545 0.79 27.40 41.28
N GLU A 546 1.10 26.12 41.21
CA GLU A 546 2.33 25.66 40.61
C GLU A 546 2.09 24.79 39.38
N SER A 547 3.12 24.64 38.54
CA SER A 547 3.00 23.86 37.32
C SER A 547 4.29 23.18 36.89
N PHE A 548 4.15 22.03 36.25
CA PHE A 548 5.22 21.32 35.57
C PHE A 548 4.70 20.77 34.21
N ILE A 549 5.62 20.29 33.37
CA ILE A 549 5.29 19.89 31.99
C ILE A 549 5.57 18.39 31.81
N LEU A 550 4.60 17.64 31.27
CA LEU A 550 4.79 16.29 30.73
C LEU A 550 4.99 16.39 29.22
N THR A 551 6.07 15.82 28.70
CA THR A 551 6.42 15.84 27.27
C THR A 551 6.56 14.41 26.73
N LEU A 552 5.97 14.14 25.57
CA LEU A 552 6.24 12.96 24.76
C LEU A 552 7.42 13.23 23.82
N ARG A 553 8.29 12.24 23.59
CA ARG A 553 9.44 12.33 22.67
C ARG A 553 9.72 10.99 22.00
N ASN A 554 10.63 10.99 21.03
CA ASN A 554 11.18 9.81 20.37
C ASN A 554 10.13 8.73 20.03
N PRO A 555 9.03 9.09 19.33
CA PRO A 555 8.10 8.07 18.90
C PRO A 555 8.81 7.12 17.91
N THR A 556 8.34 5.88 17.83
CA THR A 556 8.80 4.91 16.82
C THR A 556 8.77 5.55 15.43
N ASP A 557 9.78 5.27 14.61
CA ASP A 557 9.89 5.82 13.26
C ASP A 557 8.58 5.68 12.47
N GLY A 558 8.15 6.79 11.86
CA GLY A 558 6.86 6.87 11.20
C GLY A 558 5.68 7.13 12.13
N PHE A 559 5.90 7.60 13.35
CA PHE A 559 4.87 8.21 14.20
C PHE A 559 5.21 9.68 14.49
N ILE A 560 4.19 10.53 14.61
CA ILE A 560 4.30 11.90 15.11
C ILE A 560 3.76 12.03 16.53
N LEU A 561 4.00 13.18 17.14
CA LEU A 561 3.48 13.55 18.44
C LEU A 561 2.55 14.75 18.30
N HIS A 562 1.31 14.64 18.77
CA HIS A 562 0.36 15.74 18.68
C HIS A 562 -0.86 15.58 19.63
N PRO A 563 -0.99 16.35 20.73
CA PRO A 563 0.00 17.30 21.24
C PRO A 563 1.22 16.60 21.84
N THR A 564 2.37 17.27 21.78
CA THR A 564 3.65 16.80 22.31
C THR A 564 3.77 16.96 23.82
N PHE A 565 3.03 17.88 24.43
CA PHE A 565 3.15 18.16 25.86
C PHE A 565 1.80 18.47 26.50
N ALA A 566 1.75 18.32 27.82
CA ALA A 566 0.67 18.78 28.68
C ALA A 566 1.23 19.52 29.90
N THR A 567 0.53 20.56 30.34
CA THR A 567 0.86 21.30 31.58
C THR A 567 0.03 20.76 32.74
N VAL A 568 0.68 20.34 33.81
CA VAL A 568 0.01 19.94 35.04
C VAL A 568 0.05 21.14 35.98
N PHE A 569 -1.12 21.58 36.45
CA PHE A 569 -1.25 22.57 37.50
C PHE A 569 -1.51 21.86 38.82
N ILE A 570 -0.60 22.05 39.77
CA ILE A 570 -0.77 21.62 41.16
C ILE A 570 -1.47 22.76 41.89
N THR A 571 -2.63 22.46 42.45
CA THR A 571 -3.41 23.39 43.26
C THR A 571 -3.19 23.08 44.73
N VAL A 572 -3.05 24.13 45.53
CA VAL A 572 -2.98 24.05 46.98
C VAL A 572 -4.21 23.32 47.52
N SER A 573 -4.01 22.48 48.52
CA SER A 573 -5.12 21.91 49.28
C SER A 573 -5.71 22.96 50.24
N ASP A 574 -7.01 22.89 50.53
CA ASP A 574 -7.69 23.85 51.44
C ASP A 574 -7.06 23.88 52.87
N ASN A 575 -6.26 22.88 53.24
CA ASN A 575 -5.66 22.77 54.57
C ASN A 575 -4.29 23.45 54.74
N ASP A 576 -3.63 23.92 53.68
CA ASP A 576 -2.28 24.52 53.77
C ASP A 576 -2.33 26.04 53.93
N THR A 577 -3.41 26.57 54.52
CA THR A 577 -3.55 28.01 54.83
C THR A 577 -2.61 28.49 55.95
N GLN A 578 -1.96 27.56 56.66
CA GLN A 578 -0.89 27.81 57.63
C GLN A 578 0.16 26.69 57.57
N ALA A 579 1.44 27.06 57.54
CA ALA A 579 2.53 26.09 57.66
C ALA A 579 2.39 25.32 59.00
N PRO A 580 2.32 23.98 58.99
CA PRO A 580 2.18 23.19 60.19
C PRO A 580 3.43 23.29 61.06
N THR A 581 3.30 22.98 62.34
CA THR A 581 4.41 23.03 63.30
C THR A 581 5.27 21.75 63.31
N THR A 582 4.90 20.73 62.53
CA THR A 582 5.56 19.41 62.49
C THR A 582 5.81 18.97 61.05
N SER A 583 6.96 18.36 60.79
CA SER A 583 7.31 17.85 59.46
C SER A 583 6.41 16.66 59.07
N PRO A 584 5.95 16.58 57.80
CA PRO A 584 5.23 15.41 57.27
C PRO A 584 5.99 14.10 57.40
N LEU A 585 7.32 14.17 57.39
CA LEU A 585 8.18 12.99 57.60
C LEU A 585 7.99 12.34 58.97
N GLN A 586 7.34 13.03 59.92
CA GLN A 586 7.00 12.43 61.20
C GLN A 586 5.85 11.42 61.11
N ASP A 587 4.93 11.61 60.15
CA ASP A 587 3.83 10.68 59.89
C ASP A 587 4.33 9.41 59.20
N ALA A 588 4.02 8.25 59.78
CA ALA A 588 4.52 6.98 59.29
C ALA A 588 3.96 6.60 57.92
N GLN A 589 2.72 6.96 57.62
CA GLN A 589 2.08 6.66 56.33
C GLN A 589 2.71 7.51 55.22
N PHE A 590 2.91 8.80 55.47
CA PHE A 590 3.60 9.71 54.58
C PHE A 590 5.05 9.25 54.35
N PHE A 591 5.80 8.99 55.42
CA PHE A 591 7.20 8.57 55.33
C PHE A 591 7.39 7.31 54.48
N VAL A 592 6.57 6.28 54.71
CA VAL A 592 6.65 5.03 53.95
C VAL A 592 6.18 5.22 52.51
N ARG A 593 5.13 6.01 52.26
CA ARG A 593 4.68 6.33 50.90
C ARG A 593 5.79 7.00 50.08
N ARG A 594 6.58 7.89 50.69
CA ARG A 594 7.75 8.48 50.00
C ARG A 594 8.78 7.46 49.58
N HIS A 595 8.94 6.35 50.31
CA HIS A 595 9.80 5.26 49.88
C HIS A 595 9.25 4.50 48.66
N TYR A 596 7.94 4.27 48.59
CA TYR A 596 7.30 3.72 47.39
C TYR A 596 7.51 4.63 46.17
N HIS A 597 7.41 5.95 46.35
CA HIS A 597 7.62 6.91 45.27
C HIS A 597 9.09 6.97 44.85
N ASP A 598 10.00 7.19 45.80
CA ASP A 598 11.40 7.48 45.52
C ASP A 598 12.19 6.23 45.06
N PHE A 599 11.86 5.04 45.56
CA PHE A 599 12.59 3.80 45.27
C PHE A 599 11.87 2.85 44.31
N LEU A 600 10.53 2.81 44.34
CA LEU A 600 9.74 1.90 43.50
C LEU A 600 8.98 2.62 42.37
N ASN A 601 9.03 3.96 42.33
CA ASN A 601 8.37 4.79 41.32
C ASN A 601 6.88 4.42 41.14
N ARG A 602 6.19 4.15 42.26
CA ARG A 602 4.80 3.67 42.27
C ARG A 602 4.02 4.24 43.44
N ASP A 603 2.75 4.55 43.21
CA ASP A 603 1.80 4.83 44.29
C ASP A 603 1.35 3.52 44.97
N PRO A 604 1.39 3.44 46.32
CA PRO A 604 1.06 2.21 47.05
C PRO A 604 -0.44 1.88 47.10
N SER A 605 -1.32 2.57 46.38
CA SER A 605 -2.76 2.22 46.31
C SER A 605 -3.00 0.77 45.85
N SER A 606 -2.10 0.22 45.04
CA SER A 606 -2.11 -1.18 44.62
C SER A 606 -1.51 -2.15 45.65
N ASP A 607 -0.86 -1.65 46.70
CA ASP A 607 -0.22 -2.41 47.79
C ASP A 607 -0.47 -1.75 49.16
N ILE A 608 -1.75 -1.49 49.46
CA ILE A 608 -2.13 -0.84 50.71
C ILE A 608 -1.77 -1.68 51.94
N ALA A 609 -1.73 -3.01 51.78
CA ALA A 609 -1.33 -3.93 52.84
C ALA A 609 0.16 -3.79 53.18
N GLY A 610 1.04 -3.69 52.17
CA GLY A 610 2.46 -3.42 52.37
C GLY A 610 2.69 -2.04 53.01
N LEU A 611 2.00 -1.00 52.53
CA LEU A 611 2.06 0.34 53.13
C LEU A 611 1.73 0.29 54.63
N ASN A 612 0.60 -0.33 54.98
CA ASN A 612 0.15 -0.45 56.37
C ASN A 612 1.10 -1.29 57.23
N PHE A 613 1.66 -2.36 56.67
CA PHE A 613 2.64 -3.20 57.36
C PHE A 613 3.88 -2.39 57.74
N TRP A 614 4.46 -1.67 56.78
CA TRP A 614 5.67 -0.89 57.00
C TRP A 614 5.44 0.34 57.88
N ALA A 615 4.32 1.05 57.69
CA ALA A 615 3.95 2.15 58.58
C ALA A 615 3.71 1.65 60.01
N GLY A 616 3.10 0.47 60.16
CA GLY A 616 2.91 -0.21 61.43
C GLY A 616 4.21 -0.54 62.17
N GLN A 617 5.32 -0.79 61.44
CA GLN A 617 6.63 -0.98 62.07
C GLN A 617 7.12 0.28 62.81
N ILE A 618 6.73 1.47 62.33
CA ILE A 618 7.10 2.75 62.93
C ILE A 618 6.12 3.10 64.06
N THR A 619 4.81 3.02 63.80
CA THR A 619 3.79 3.37 64.80
C THR A 619 3.77 2.43 66.00
N ALA A 620 4.34 1.22 65.90
CA ALA A 620 4.56 0.35 67.05
C ALA A 620 5.37 1.02 68.19
N CYS A 621 6.25 1.97 67.86
CA CYS A 621 7.00 2.77 68.85
C CYS A 621 6.13 3.76 69.61
N GLU A 622 4.92 4.08 69.16
CA GLU A 622 4.03 5.03 69.85
C GLU A 622 3.58 4.54 71.22
N SER A 623 3.62 3.23 71.43
CA SER A 623 3.32 2.57 72.70
C SER A 623 4.39 2.78 73.78
N GLU A 624 5.57 3.29 73.42
CA GLU A 624 6.66 3.58 74.37
C GLU A 624 6.34 4.86 75.17
N PRO A 625 6.17 4.78 76.51
CA PRO A 625 5.82 5.94 77.34
C PRO A 625 6.98 6.89 77.63
N ASP A 626 8.24 6.42 77.56
CA ASP A 626 9.41 7.28 77.78
C ASP A 626 9.71 8.12 76.52
N PRO A 627 9.72 9.47 76.60
CA PRO A 627 9.89 10.30 75.41
C PRO A 627 11.21 10.09 74.66
N GLN A 628 12.30 9.80 75.37
CA GLN A 628 13.61 9.59 74.74
C GLN A 628 13.69 8.22 74.10
N LYS A 629 13.24 7.16 74.79
CA LYS A 629 13.20 5.81 74.21
C LYS A 629 12.24 5.75 73.02
N LYS A 630 11.15 6.51 73.06
CA LYS A 630 10.23 6.65 71.93
C LYS A 630 10.94 7.28 70.72
N ALA A 631 11.65 8.39 70.92
CA ALA A 631 12.43 9.04 69.85
C ALA A 631 13.50 8.10 69.28
N ASP A 632 14.24 7.40 70.14
CA ASP A 632 15.25 6.41 69.73
C ASP A 632 14.62 5.25 68.93
N CYS A 633 13.47 4.74 69.38
CA CYS A 633 12.71 3.70 68.69
C CYS A 633 12.24 4.18 67.31
N LEU A 634 11.66 5.39 67.22
CA LEU A 634 11.20 5.97 65.96
C LEU A 634 12.36 6.15 64.97
N ALA A 635 13.50 6.69 65.42
CA ALA A 635 14.69 6.86 64.60
C ALA A 635 15.23 5.51 64.08
N ASP A 636 15.27 4.49 64.94
CA ASP A 636 15.70 3.14 64.57
C ASP A 636 14.74 2.49 63.56
N ARG A 637 13.42 2.58 63.80
CA ARG A 637 12.40 2.01 62.91
C ARG A 637 12.36 2.71 61.56
N ARG A 638 12.43 4.04 61.51
CA ARG A 638 12.54 4.79 60.25
C ARG A 638 13.76 4.32 59.46
N THR A 639 14.93 4.25 60.10
CA THR A 639 16.17 3.76 59.47
C THR A 639 16.02 2.33 58.94
N ASN A 640 15.39 1.43 59.70
CA ASN A 640 15.20 0.03 59.30
C ASN A 640 14.23 -0.13 58.14
N VAL A 641 13.08 0.56 58.19
CA VAL A 641 12.09 0.56 57.12
C VAL A 641 12.72 1.11 55.85
N SER A 642 13.43 2.24 55.96
CA SER A 642 14.19 2.82 54.87
C SER A 642 15.20 1.85 54.25
N ALA A 643 16.02 1.21 55.08
CA ALA A 643 17.01 0.22 54.62
C ALA A 643 16.35 -1.00 53.95
N ALA A 644 15.15 -1.41 54.38
CA ALA A 644 14.44 -2.55 53.80
C ALA A 644 14.03 -2.33 52.33
N PHE A 645 13.73 -1.10 51.91
CA PHE A 645 13.41 -0.81 50.51
C PHE A 645 14.58 -1.12 49.57
N PHE A 646 15.81 -0.77 49.98
CA PHE A 646 17.03 -1.10 49.23
C PHE A 646 17.30 -2.61 49.16
N LEU A 647 16.80 -3.37 50.13
CA LEU A 647 16.95 -4.82 50.20
C LEU A 647 15.75 -5.55 49.59
N SER A 648 14.71 -4.85 49.17
CA SER A 648 13.58 -5.50 48.52
C SER A 648 14.03 -6.20 47.23
N ILE A 649 13.44 -7.37 46.95
CA ILE A 649 13.67 -8.09 45.70
C ILE A 649 13.40 -7.17 44.51
N GLU A 650 12.35 -6.36 44.58
CA GLU A 650 11.98 -5.39 43.56
C GLU A 650 13.14 -4.44 43.25
N PHE A 651 13.71 -3.78 44.26
CA PHE A 651 14.81 -2.84 44.06
C PHE A 651 16.14 -3.53 43.69
N GLN A 652 16.42 -4.71 44.26
CA GLN A 652 17.63 -5.47 43.95
C GLN A 652 17.67 -5.94 42.48
N GLN A 653 16.51 -6.34 41.96
CA GLN A 653 16.36 -6.87 40.60
C GLN A 653 16.07 -5.79 39.56
N THR A 654 15.78 -4.55 39.98
CA THR A 654 15.59 -3.39 39.10
C THR A 654 16.75 -2.40 39.26
N GLY A 655 16.71 -1.52 40.28
CA GLY A 655 17.70 -0.47 40.55
C GLY A 655 19.14 -0.95 40.53
N TYR A 656 19.49 -1.93 41.36
CA TYR A 656 20.87 -2.41 41.39
C TYR A 656 21.28 -3.17 40.12
N LEU A 657 20.34 -3.84 39.44
CA LEU A 657 20.63 -4.48 38.17
C LEU A 657 20.98 -3.43 37.11
N VAL A 658 20.19 -2.37 36.99
CA VAL A 658 20.44 -1.26 36.05
C VAL A 658 21.80 -0.62 36.32
N HIS A 659 22.14 -0.35 37.58
CA HIS A 659 23.48 0.15 37.93
C HIS A 659 24.61 -0.78 37.44
N ARG A 660 24.45 -2.10 37.62
CA ARG A 660 25.44 -3.08 37.15
C ARG A 660 25.51 -3.16 35.63
N PHE A 661 24.41 -2.98 34.92
CA PHE A 661 24.41 -2.85 33.46
C PHE A 661 25.23 -1.65 33.00
N TYR A 662 25.05 -0.47 33.62
CA TYR A 662 25.86 0.72 33.33
C TYR A 662 27.35 0.47 33.57
N THR A 663 27.70 -0.02 34.75
CA THR A 663 29.11 -0.19 35.16
C THR A 663 29.83 -1.34 34.45
N ALA A 664 29.12 -2.39 34.02
CA ALA A 664 29.69 -3.42 33.15
C ALA A 664 29.83 -2.94 31.69
N SER A 665 28.95 -2.05 31.24
CA SER A 665 28.93 -1.61 29.84
C SER A 665 29.89 -0.46 29.55
N TYR A 666 30.05 0.47 30.49
CA TYR A 666 30.73 1.74 30.21
C TYR A 666 31.90 1.99 31.17
N PRO A 667 33.09 2.32 30.65
CA PRO A 667 34.20 2.77 31.48
C PRO A 667 33.98 4.20 32.01
N ASP A 668 34.80 4.59 32.99
CA ASP A 668 34.92 6.00 33.41
C ASP A 668 35.34 6.87 32.21
N SER A 669 34.59 7.94 31.95
CA SER A 669 34.84 8.87 30.84
C SER A 669 34.32 10.27 31.15
N PRO A 670 34.76 11.32 30.44
CA PRO A 670 34.19 12.66 30.61
C PRO A 670 32.67 12.73 30.36
N ALA A 671 32.15 11.91 29.44
CA ALA A 671 30.71 11.85 29.16
C ALA A 671 29.94 11.10 30.27
N ARG A 672 30.59 10.13 30.93
CA ARG A 672 30.04 9.31 32.01
C ARG A 672 31.06 9.18 33.16
N PRO A 673 31.23 10.23 33.97
CA PRO A 673 32.19 10.20 35.07
C PRO A 673 31.90 9.03 36.01
N LYS A 674 32.96 8.31 36.40
CA LYS A 674 32.91 7.10 37.24
C LYS A 674 32.10 5.94 36.64
N GLY A 675 31.71 5.99 35.36
CA GLY A 675 30.89 4.96 34.72
C GLY A 675 29.44 4.90 35.25
N LEU A 676 28.99 5.91 36.01
CA LEU A 676 27.70 5.90 36.69
C LEU A 676 26.55 6.31 35.75
N PRO A 677 25.32 5.80 35.96
CA PRO A 677 24.14 6.39 35.35
C PRO A 677 23.88 7.79 35.90
N ARG A 678 23.20 8.62 35.10
CA ARG A 678 22.53 9.85 35.57
C ARG A 678 21.13 9.52 36.06
N LEU A 679 20.54 10.36 36.90
CA LEU A 679 19.23 10.12 37.49
C LEU A 679 18.14 9.84 36.44
N ALA A 680 18.05 10.67 35.40
CA ALA A 680 17.05 10.48 34.33
C ALA A 680 17.23 9.15 33.58
N GLU A 681 18.49 8.76 33.32
CA GLU A 681 18.81 7.48 32.69
C GLU A 681 18.41 6.29 33.58
N PHE A 682 18.73 6.40 34.88
CA PHE A 682 18.39 5.40 35.89
C PHE A 682 16.88 5.22 36.03
N LEU A 683 16.13 6.31 36.20
CA LEU A 683 14.67 6.25 36.37
C LEU A 683 13.99 5.60 35.17
N ARG A 684 14.37 5.99 33.95
CA ARG A 684 13.86 5.37 32.72
C ARG A 684 14.15 3.87 32.67
N ASP A 685 15.41 3.49 32.91
CA ASP A 685 15.84 2.10 32.72
C ASP A 685 15.30 1.18 33.82
N THR A 686 15.20 1.66 35.06
CA THR A 686 14.57 0.90 36.17
C THR A 686 13.09 0.67 35.91
N GLN A 687 12.39 1.64 35.33
CA GLN A 687 10.99 1.48 34.98
C GLN A 687 10.77 0.45 33.87
N GLU A 688 11.69 0.32 32.90
CA GLU A 688 11.62 -0.76 31.90
C GLU A 688 11.72 -2.14 32.58
N VAL A 689 12.67 -2.33 33.50
CA VAL A 689 12.87 -3.62 34.18
C VAL A 689 11.72 -3.95 35.15
N GLY A 690 11.22 -2.96 35.89
CA GLY A 690 10.15 -3.13 36.88
C GLY A 690 8.72 -3.11 36.32
N ARG A 691 8.54 -2.97 35.00
CA ARG A 691 7.21 -2.75 34.40
C ARG A 691 6.22 -3.86 34.72
N GLY A 692 5.10 -3.50 35.35
CA GLY A 692 4.03 -4.44 35.69
C GLY A 692 4.43 -5.47 36.76
N VAL A 693 5.57 -5.28 37.42
CA VAL A 693 6.06 -6.16 38.48
C VAL A 693 5.64 -5.59 39.81
N VAL A 694 4.87 -6.37 40.57
CA VAL A 694 4.66 -6.17 42.00
C VAL A 694 4.94 -7.51 42.66
N VAL A 695 5.96 -7.56 43.51
CA VAL A 695 6.41 -8.82 44.12
C VAL A 695 5.26 -9.45 44.92
N GLY A 696 5.00 -10.73 44.65
CA GLY A 696 3.91 -11.49 45.29
C GLY A 696 2.54 -11.35 44.63
N VAL A 697 2.40 -10.55 43.57
CA VAL A 697 1.14 -10.36 42.84
C VAL A 697 1.24 -10.94 41.43
N GLY A 698 0.28 -11.80 41.04
CA GLY A 698 0.27 -12.43 39.71
C GLY A 698 1.52 -13.28 39.42
N ASP A 699 1.86 -13.46 38.14
CA ASP A 699 3.08 -14.17 37.71
C ASP A 699 4.28 -13.19 37.57
N TRP A 700 4.52 -12.43 38.64
CA TRP A 700 5.52 -11.35 38.66
C TRP A 700 6.93 -11.86 38.35
N THR A 701 7.27 -13.09 38.74
CA THR A 701 8.59 -13.69 38.46
C THR A 701 8.84 -13.84 36.97
N ARG A 702 7.86 -14.36 36.24
CA ARG A 702 7.97 -14.51 34.80
C ARG A 702 8.02 -13.15 34.11
N GLN A 703 7.15 -12.21 34.51
CA GLN A 703 7.11 -10.86 33.95
C GLN A 703 8.46 -10.13 34.14
N LEU A 704 9.07 -10.26 35.31
CA LEU A 704 10.38 -9.67 35.61
C LEU A 704 11.48 -10.25 34.72
N GLU A 705 11.52 -11.56 34.52
CA GLU A 705 12.52 -12.19 33.65
C GLU A 705 12.31 -11.82 32.17
N GLU A 706 11.07 -11.74 31.70
CA GLU A 706 10.75 -11.25 30.35
C GLU A 706 11.15 -9.77 30.16
N ASN A 707 10.95 -8.93 31.18
CA ASN A 707 11.39 -7.53 31.18
C ASN A 707 12.92 -7.43 31.11
N LYS A 708 13.66 -8.18 31.93
CA LYS A 708 15.13 -8.20 31.93
C LYS A 708 15.69 -8.65 30.59
N GLN A 709 15.13 -9.69 29.98
CA GLN A 709 15.56 -10.17 28.68
C GLN A 709 15.35 -9.10 27.60
N SER A 710 14.17 -8.47 27.57
CA SER A 710 13.85 -7.41 26.61
C SER A 710 14.74 -6.18 26.81
N PHE A 711 14.99 -5.82 28.08
CA PHE A 711 15.90 -4.74 28.45
C PHE A 711 17.32 -5.01 27.97
N ALA A 712 17.86 -6.22 28.20
CA ALA A 712 19.21 -6.58 27.78
C ALA A 712 19.38 -6.58 26.25
N LEU A 713 18.35 -7.03 25.51
CA LEU A 713 18.34 -6.98 24.04
C LEU A 713 18.40 -5.53 23.54
N ALA A 714 17.53 -4.66 24.05
CA ALA A 714 17.52 -3.24 23.67
C ALA A 714 18.80 -2.51 24.11
N TRP A 715 19.38 -2.91 25.24
CA TRP A 715 20.59 -2.31 25.80
C TRP A 715 21.80 -2.47 24.87
N VAL A 716 22.04 -3.69 24.37
CA VAL A 716 23.22 -3.96 23.52
C VAL A 716 23.13 -3.35 22.13
N GLU A 717 21.97 -2.83 21.75
CA GLU A 717 21.74 -2.08 20.51
C GLU A 717 21.89 -0.56 20.69
N ARG A 718 22.06 -0.07 21.92
CA ARG A 718 22.25 1.36 22.18
C ARG A 718 23.50 1.87 21.44
N PRO A 719 23.44 3.05 20.79
CA PRO A 719 24.60 3.60 20.08
C PRO A 719 25.85 3.74 20.96
N GLU A 720 25.68 4.16 22.21
CA GLU A 720 26.75 4.25 23.20
C GLU A 720 27.34 2.87 23.57
N PHE A 721 26.53 1.81 23.62
CA PHE A 721 27.00 0.46 23.86
C PHE A 721 27.82 -0.06 22.68
N LEU A 722 27.29 0.09 21.47
CA LEU A 722 27.96 -0.32 20.23
C LEU A 722 29.26 0.45 19.99
N ALA A 723 29.33 1.71 20.40
CA ALA A 723 30.53 2.52 20.33
C ALA A 723 31.66 1.99 21.23
N GLN A 724 31.32 1.40 22.39
CA GLN A 724 32.30 0.82 23.30
C GLN A 724 32.62 -0.65 23.01
N HIS A 725 31.65 -1.40 22.51
CA HIS A 725 31.75 -2.85 22.33
C HIS A 725 31.65 -3.23 20.86
N SER A 726 32.77 -3.10 20.13
CA SER A 726 32.86 -3.44 18.71
C SER A 726 32.26 -4.82 18.40
N SER A 727 31.52 -4.92 17.29
CA SER A 727 30.96 -6.17 16.78
C SER A 727 32.03 -7.23 16.44
N ALA A 728 33.28 -6.80 16.23
CA ALA A 728 34.41 -7.64 15.89
C ALA A 728 35.05 -8.38 17.09
N LEU A 729 34.68 -8.04 18.33
CA LEU A 729 35.21 -8.72 19.51
C LEU A 729 34.79 -10.20 19.52
N THR A 730 35.75 -11.08 19.79
CA THR A 730 35.45 -12.49 20.14
C THR A 730 34.66 -12.57 21.45
N ALA A 731 33.97 -13.70 21.68
CA ALA A 731 33.22 -13.92 22.91
C ALA A 731 34.06 -13.67 24.18
N GLY A 732 35.29 -14.17 24.21
CA GLY A 732 36.21 -13.97 25.34
C GLY A 732 36.59 -12.50 25.53
N GLN A 733 36.99 -11.81 24.46
CA GLN A 733 37.36 -10.40 24.53
C GLN A 733 36.19 -9.51 24.96
N PHE A 734 34.98 -9.81 24.49
CA PHE A 734 33.77 -9.08 24.88
C PHE A 734 33.48 -9.28 26.37
N VAL A 735 33.47 -10.53 26.86
CA VAL A 735 33.23 -10.83 28.29
C VAL A 735 34.32 -10.21 29.17
N ASP A 736 35.58 -10.27 28.76
CA ASP A 736 36.70 -9.68 29.51
C ASP A 736 36.58 -8.15 29.58
N ALA A 737 36.13 -7.49 28.50
CA ALA A 737 35.86 -6.05 28.51
C ALA A 737 34.74 -5.66 29.50
N LEU A 738 33.67 -6.45 29.57
CA LEU A 738 32.57 -6.19 30.51
C LEU A 738 33.02 -6.30 31.97
N PHE A 739 33.78 -7.35 32.32
CA PHE A 739 34.34 -7.48 33.66
C PHE A 739 35.34 -6.36 33.97
N ALA A 740 36.18 -5.99 33.01
CA ALA A 740 37.15 -4.89 33.18
C ALA A 740 36.45 -3.55 33.48
N ASN A 741 35.40 -3.20 32.74
CA ASN A 741 34.61 -1.99 32.99
C ASN A 741 34.01 -1.99 34.41
N SER A 742 33.47 -3.13 34.85
CA SER A 742 32.91 -3.28 36.19
C SER A 742 33.96 -3.27 37.30
N GLY A 743 35.26 -3.28 36.97
CA GLY A 743 36.35 -3.36 37.96
C GLY A 743 36.31 -4.62 38.84
N ALA A 744 35.57 -5.66 38.43
CA ALA A 744 35.47 -6.93 39.13
C ALA A 744 36.46 -7.95 38.57
N VAL A 745 37.04 -8.77 39.44
CA VAL A 745 37.85 -9.93 39.03
C VAL A 745 36.94 -11.15 39.04
N PRO A 746 36.57 -11.73 37.89
CA PRO A 746 35.60 -12.82 37.83
C PRO A 746 36.18 -14.14 38.36
N ALA A 747 35.32 -14.94 39.00
CA ALA A 747 35.64 -16.34 39.23
C ALA A 747 35.68 -17.10 37.88
N ALA A 748 36.51 -18.14 37.79
CA ALA A 748 36.72 -18.88 36.55
C ALA A 748 35.42 -19.46 35.96
N ASN A 749 34.50 -19.91 36.82
CA ASN A 749 33.18 -20.41 36.42
C ASN A 749 32.25 -19.30 35.91
N GLU A 750 32.29 -18.10 36.50
CA GLU A 750 31.48 -16.96 36.06
C GLU A 750 31.92 -16.47 34.68
N ARG A 751 33.23 -16.36 34.45
CA ARG A 751 33.77 -16.04 33.13
C ARG A 751 33.39 -17.09 32.09
N ALA A 752 33.51 -18.38 32.43
CA ALA A 752 33.12 -19.46 31.53
C ALA A 752 31.61 -19.44 31.22
N ALA A 753 30.76 -19.17 32.21
CA ALA A 753 29.32 -19.05 32.03
C ALA A 753 28.94 -17.89 31.10
N ALA A 754 29.56 -16.71 31.27
CA ALA A 754 29.31 -15.56 30.39
C ALA A 754 29.75 -15.82 28.93
N ILE A 755 30.88 -16.50 28.72
CA ILE A 755 31.33 -16.91 27.38
C ILE A 755 30.37 -17.93 26.77
N ALA A 756 29.88 -18.90 27.56
CA ALA A 756 28.89 -19.86 27.11
C ALA A 756 27.55 -19.20 26.77
N ALA A 757 27.13 -18.20 27.56
CA ALA A 757 25.93 -17.40 27.33
C ALA A 757 26.01 -16.58 26.03
N PHE A 758 27.22 -16.12 25.67
CA PHE A 758 27.47 -15.45 24.38
C PHE A 758 27.10 -16.35 23.19
N GLY A 759 27.39 -17.65 23.28
CA GLY A 759 27.00 -18.65 22.28
C GLY A 759 27.41 -18.27 20.86
N ALA A 760 26.44 -18.21 19.95
CA ALA A 760 26.64 -17.87 18.54
C ALA A 760 26.95 -16.37 18.28
N GLY A 761 26.91 -15.51 19.30
CA GLY A 761 27.10 -14.07 19.17
C GLY A 761 25.85 -13.32 18.71
N GLY A 762 26.04 -12.24 17.94
CA GLY A 762 24.95 -11.32 17.56
C GLY A 762 24.36 -10.56 18.75
N THR A 763 23.22 -9.91 18.54
CA THR A 763 22.48 -9.16 19.58
C THR A 763 22.10 -10.07 20.75
N GLU A 764 21.48 -11.22 20.49
CA GLU A 764 21.02 -12.14 21.54
C GLU A 764 22.17 -12.72 22.38
N GLY A 765 23.29 -13.09 21.74
CA GLY A 765 24.47 -13.58 22.45
C GLY A 765 25.08 -12.50 23.34
N ARG A 766 25.23 -11.28 22.82
CA ARG A 766 25.74 -10.13 23.59
C ARG A 766 24.85 -9.79 24.78
N ALA A 767 23.54 -9.76 24.59
CA ALA A 767 22.57 -9.51 25.65
C ALA A 767 22.69 -10.56 26.77
N ARG A 768 22.69 -11.86 26.42
CA ARG A 768 22.82 -12.94 27.41
C ARG A 768 24.17 -12.93 28.15
N ALA A 769 25.26 -12.65 27.44
CA ALA A 769 26.57 -12.51 28.06
C ALA A 769 26.63 -11.30 29.01
N LEU A 770 26.07 -10.15 28.62
CA LEU A 770 25.98 -8.98 29.49
C LEU A 770 25.16 -9.26 30.74
N SER A 771 23.96 -9.85 30.62
CA SER A 771 23.17 -10.25 31.77
C SER A 771 23.95 -11.20 32.69
N SER A 772 24.62 -12.21 32.12
CA SER A 772 25.44 -13.16 32.89
C SER A 772 26.59 -12.47 33.65
N VAL A 773 27.21 -11.43 33.08
CA VAL A 773 28.26 -10.65 33.75
C VAL A 773 27.66 -9.76 34.85
N ALA A 774 26.62 -8.99 34.52
CA ALA A 774 25.98 -8.04 35.44
C ALA A 774 25.34 -8.73 36.65
N GLU A 775 24.93 -9.99 36.53
CA GLU A 775 24.34 -10.79 37.60
C GLU A 775 25.35 -11.73 38.29
N SER A 776 26.60 -11.75 37.84
CA SER A 776 27.66 -12.54 38.49
C SER A 776 27.89 -12.08 39.93
N GLY A 777 28.29 -13.00 40.81
CA GLY A 777 28.57 -12.69 42.21
C GLY A 777 29.74 -11.71 42.35
N SER A 778 30.76 -11.85 41.50
CA SER A 778 31.92 -10.94 41.49
C SER A 778 31.52 -9.50 41.17
N VAL A 779 30.69 -9.28 40.14
CA VAL A 779 30.22 -7.91 39.78
C VAL A 779 29.25 -7.38 40.83
N TYR A 780 28.34 -8.23 41.33
CA TYR A 780 27.40 -7.85 42.38
C TYR A 780 28.11 -7.29 43.60
N ASN A 781 29.06 -8.05 44.15
CA ASN A 781 29.78 -7.67 45.36
C ASN A 781 30.69 -6.46 45.14
N ARG A 782 31.34 -6.37 43.97
CA ARG A 782 32.22 -5.23 43.65
C ARG A 782 31.48 -3.91 43.56
N GLN A 783 30.28 -3.93 42.97
CA GLN A 783 29.51 -2.73 42.62
C GLN A 783 28.51 -2.31 43.69
N TYR A 784 28.19 -3.18 44.67
CA TYR A 784 27.18 -2.90 45.70
C TYR A 784 27.39 -1.57 46.43
N ASN A 785 28.59 -1.29 46.95
CA ASN A 785 28.83 -0.05 47.72
C ASN A 785 28.60 1.20 46.85
N SER A 786 29.15 1.20 45.64
CA SER A 786 29.00 2.32 44.70
C SER A 786 27.54 2.56 44.31
N ALA A 787 26.78 1.47 44.13
CA ALA A 787 25.36 1.52 43.82
C ALA A 787 24.57 2.02 45.03
N PHE A 788 24.80 1.45 46.22
CA PHE A 788 24.12 1.82 47.46
C PHE A 788 24.26 3.32 47.77
N VAL A 789 25.47 3.86 47.60
CA VAL A 789 25.73 5.31 47.74
C VAL A 789 24.95 6.10 46.71
N LEU A 790 25.00 5.71 45.43
CA LEU A 790 24.29 6.42 44.37
C LEU A 790 22.78 6.43 44.61
N MET A 791 22.21 5.34 45.11
CA MET A 791 20.78 5.24 45.39
C MET A 791 20.34 6.13 46.55
N GLN A 792 21.24 6.56 47.43
CA GLN A 792 20.89 7.61 48.41
C GLN A 792 20.66 8.96 47.74
N TYR A 793 21.49 9.32 46.75
CA TYR A 793 21.31 10.56 45.98
C TYR A 793 20.09 10.49 45.06
N PHE A 794 19.86 9.34 44.41
CA PHE A 794 18.74 9.17 43.49
C PHE A 794 17.40 9.00 44.19
N GLY A 795 17.36 8.27 45.30
CA GLY A 795 16.15 8.06 46.08
C GLY A 795 15.83 9.28 46.93
N TYR A 796 16.66 9.58 47.93
CA TYR A 796 16.36 10.63 48.90
C TYR A 796 16.56 12.05 48.35
N MET A 797 17.66 12.33 47.67
CA MET A 797 17.96 13.71 47.21
C MET A 797 17.37 14.04 45.84
N ARG A 798 16.92 13.03 45.09
CA ARG A 798 16.37 13.16 43.73
C ARG A 798 17.27 13.99 42.80
N ARG A 799 18.60 13.78 42.85
CA ARG A 799 19.58 14.48 42.01
C ARG A 799 20.82 13.65 41.65
N ASN A 800 21.59 14.10 40.68
CA ASN A 800 22.92 13.54 40.46
C ASN A 800 23.88 13.96 41.59
N PRO A 801 24.86 13.14 41.96
CA PRO A 801 25.77 13.49 43.05
C PRO A 801 26.64 14.73 42.81
N ASN A 802 26.76 15.16 41.55
CA ASN A 802 27.50 16.35 41.13
C ASN A 802 26.59 17.53 40.76
N ASP A 803 25.27 17.41 40.95
CA ASP A 803 24.35 18.54 40.81
C ASP A 803 24.36 19.39 42.08
N ALA A 804 23.99 20.66 41.96
CA ALA A 804 23.85 21.57 43.08
C ALA A 804 23.02 20.94 44.24
N PRO A 805 23.47 21.12 45.51
CA PRO A 805 24.50 22.06 45.97
C PRO A 805 25.96 21.63 45.75
N ASP A 806 26.21 20.40 45.31
CA ASP A 806 27.56 19.95 44.93
C ASP A 806 27.95 20.48 43.54
N THR A 807 29.24 20.47 43.23
CA THR A 807 29.76 20.81 41.89
C THR A 807 30.61 19.70 41.28
N ASP A 808 30.80 18.61 42.03
CA ASP A 808 31.65 17.47 41.70
C ASP A 808 31.23 16.24 42.52
N TYR A 809 31.97 15.13 42.38
CA TYR A 809 31.66 13.87 43.07
C TYR A 809 32.32 13.74 44.46
N ARG A 810 32.85 14.80 45.09
CA ARG A 810 33.53 14.67 46.39
C ARG A 810 32.59 14.14 47.48
N GLY A 811 31.35 14.63 47.55
CA GLY A 811 30.35 14.12 48.49
C GLY A 811 30.06 12.63 48.27
N TYR A 812 29.90 12.21 47.01
CA TYR A 812 29.75 10.80 46.64
C TYR A 812 30.96 9.96 47.07
N GLN A 813 32.18 10.42 46.80
CA GLN A 813 33.42 9.72 47.15
C GLN A 813 33.62 9.62 48.66
N PHE A 814 33.25 10.65 49.42
CA PHE A 814 33.26 10.60 50.88
C PHE A 814 32.39 9.46 51.41
N TRP A 815 31.15 9.37 50.95
CA TRP A 815 30.23 8.33 51.38
C TRP A 815 30.61 6.93 50.91
N LEU A 816 31.15 6.82 49.69
CA LEU A 816 31.70 5.57 49.18
C LEU A 816 32.88 5.10 50.05
N GLY A 817 33.83 5.99 50.35
CA GLY A 817 34.95 5.70 51.23
C GLY A 817 34.49 5.28 52.64
N LYS A 818 33.48 5.96 53.19
CA LYS A 818 32.87 5.58 54.47
C LYS A 818 32.32 4.15 54.40
N LEU A 819 31.53 3.82 53.38
CA LEU A 819 30.94 2.49 53.26
C LEU A 819 31.99 1.39 53.03
N ASP A 820 33.06 1.71 52.29
CA ASP A 820 34.21 0.82 52.11
C ASP A 820 34.95 0.55 53.44
N GLU A 821 35.12 1.56 54.30
CA GLU A 821 35.71 1.40 55.64
C GLU A 821 34.89 0.46 56.54
N PHE A 822 33.56 0.50 56.43
CA PHE A 822 32.65 -0.38 57.20
C PHE A 822 32.39 -1.74 56.54
N SER A 823 33.03 -2.04 55.40
CA SER A 823 32.95 -3.33 54.72
C SER A 823 33.95 -4.31 55.33
N LEU A 824 33.49 -5.49 55.78
CA LEU A 824 34.37 -6.50 56.38
C LEU A 824 34.91 -7.48 55.32
N PRO A 825 36.16 -7.95 55.45
CA PRO A 825 36.74 -8.93 54.52
C PRO A 825 35.87 -10.20 54.40
N GLY A 826 35.59 -10.62 53.17
CA GLY A 826 34.81 -11.84 52.89
C GLY A 826 33.29 -11.69 53.01
N GLU A 827 32.77 -10.50 53.31
CA GLU A 827 31.32 -10.26 53.27
C GLU A 827 30.75 -10.42 51.86
N ASP A 828 29.71 -11.24 51.75
CA ASP A 828 28.91 -11.40 50.55
C ASP A 828 27.60 -10.63 50.71
N VAL A 829 27.49 -9.48 50.06
CA VAL A 829 26.33 -8.57 50.15
C VAL A 829 25.13 -9.04 49.34
N ARG A 830 25.23 -10.20 48.68
CA ARG A 830 24.06 -10.95 48.19
C ARG A 830 23.24 -11.54 49.35
N ASN A 831 23.84 -11.69 50.53
CA ASN A 831 23.11 -12.01 51.74
C ASN A 831 22.53 -10.71 52.33
N GLU A 832 21.21 -10.58 52.32
CA GLU A 832 20.49 -9.39 52.77
C GLU A 832 20.82 -9.01 54.22
N SER A 833 21.05 -9.99 55.10
CA SER A 833 21.43 -9.72 56.49
C SER A 833 22.82 -9.07 56.60
N VAL A 834 23.75 -9.46 55.72
CA VAL A 834 25.10 -8.89 55.64
C VAL A 834 25.04 -7.48 55.06
N ALA A 835 24.29 -7.31 53.97
CA ALA A 835 24.05 -6.00 53.34
C ALA A 835 23.40 -5.01 54.32
N PHE A 836 22.37 -5.44 55.04
CA PHE A 836 21.70 -4.65 56.08
C PHE A 836 22.65 -4.28 57.22
N ALA A 837 23.41 -5.25 57.74
CA ALA A 837 24.36 -5.01 58.81
C ALA A 837 25.43 -3.99 58.40
N ARG A 838 25.94 -4.07 57.16
CA ARG A 838 26.90 -3.09 56.62
C ARG A 838 26.29 -1.69 56.54
N ALA A 839 25.11 -1.55 55.94
CA ALA A 839 24.43 -0.26 55.81
C ALA A 839 24.15 0.38 57.18
N ARG A 840 23.79 -0.42 58.18
CA ARG A 840 23.62 0.02 59.57
C ARG A 840 24.92 0.49 60.21
N ARG A 841 26.02 -0.26 60.09
CA ARG A 841 27.33 0.12 60.65
C ARG A 841 27.83 1.45 60.10
N ALA A 842 27.57 1.72 58.82
CA ALA A 842 27.95 2.98 58.19
C ALA A 842 27.04 4.17 58.57
N GLU A 843 25.91 3.92 59.26
CA GLU A 843 24.83 4.87 59.56
C GLU A 843 24.36 5.68 58.33
N MET A 844 24.52 5.11 57.13
CA MET A 844 24.39 5.90 55.91
C MET A 844 22.94 6.29 55.64
N VAL A 845 22.01 5.33 55.69
CA VAL A 845 20.57 5.59 55.50
C VAL A 845 20.08 6.64 56.49
N LYS A 846 20.43 6.48 57.78
CA LYS A 846 20.11 7.43 58.85
C LYS A 846 20.57 8.84 58.50
N ALA A 847 21.81 9.01 58.04
CA ALA A 847 22.35 10.32 57.70
C ALA A 847 21.59 11.02 56.57
N PHE A 848 21.09 10.28 55.57
CA PHE A 848 20.33 10.86 54.46
C PHE A 848 18.90 11.22 54.86
N ILE A 849 18.19 10.35 55.59
CA ILE A 849 16.79 10.58 55.98
C ILE A 849 16.62 11.68 57.04
N VAL A 850 17.68 12.03 57.78
CA VAL A 850 17.68 13.16 58.74
C VAL A 850 18.44 14.38 58.21
N SER A 851 18.83 14.38 56.95
CA SER A 851 19.51 15.53 56.37
C SER A 851 18.54 16.69 56.13
N LEU A 852 19.05 17.91 56.23
CA LEU A 852 18.28 19.11 55.88
C LEU A 852 17.83 19.10 54.42
N GLU A 853 18.63 18.53 53.52
CA GLU A 853 18.31 18.44 52.09
C GLU A 853 17.09 17.54 51.85
N TYR A 854 17.00 16.38 52.50
CA TYR A 854 15.82 15.51 52.40
C TYR A 854 14.58 16.14 53.01
N ALA A 855 14.72 16.77 54.19
CA ALA A 855 13.60 17.41 54.86
C ALA A 855 13.05 18.62 54.11
N ALA A 856 13.91 19.40 53.45
CA ALA A 856 13.53 20.56 52.65
C ALA A 856 12.59 20.21 51.47
N ARG A 857 12.54 18.95 51.05
CA ARG A 857 11.61 18.48 50.02
C ARG A 857 10.15 18.51 50.46
N PHE A 858 9.89 18.55 51.77
CA PHE A 858 8.55 18.34 52.33
C PHE A 858 8.16 19.43 53.34
N GLY A 859 8.86 20.56 53.36
CA GLY A 859 8.58 21.62 54.33
C GLY A 859 9.78 22.49 54.66
N PRO A 860 9.58 23.56 55.45
CA PRO A 860 10.65 24.47 55.86
C PRO A 860 11.79 23.77 56.62
N THR A 861 13.02 24.25 56.41
CA THR A 861 14.25 23.69 57.00
C THR A 861 14.42 23.94 58.50
N ASN A 862 13.51 24.67 59.13
CA ASN A 862 13.50 24.93 60.57
C ASN A 862 12.74 23.83 61.36
N PHE A 863 12.21 22.80 60.69
CA PHE A 863 11.64 21.64 61.38
C PHE A 863 12.72 20.80 62.07
N ASP A 864 12.47 20.44 63.34
CA ASP A 864 13.27 19.45 64.05
C ASP A 864 12.90 18.04 63.56
N ILE A 865 13.66 17.54 62.58
CA ILE A 865 13.57 16.17 62.04
C ILE A 865 14.33 15.13 62.88
N SER A 866 15.02 15.57 63.94
CA SER A 866 15.85 14.71 64.79
C SER A 866 15.07 14.06 65.94
N ARG A 867 13.76 14.37 66.07
CA ARG A 867 12.86 13.84 67.10
C ARG A 867 11.94 12.72 66.60
#